data_AF-A0A1B2I4A6-F1
#
_entry.id   AF-A0A1B2I4A6-F1
#
_cell.length_a   1.000
_cell.length_b   1.000
_cell.length_c   1.000
_cell.angle_alpha   90.00
_cell.angle_beta   90.00
_cell.angle_gamma   90.00
#
_symmetry.space_group_name_H-M   'P 1'
#
loop_
_entity.id
_entity.type
_entity.pdbx_description
1 polymer ?
#
loop_
_entity_poly.entity_id
_entity_poly.type
_entity_poly.pdbx_seq_one_letter_code
_entity_poly.pdbx_strand_id
1 'polypeptide(L)'
;MSYATRNDKDFSLEHKTKKKKSFVFSIFSSLLLLAAVIGAVVAVAMIFFLKDITNTLPSYQDMLDHQPSLATTIYDRNGKVVTQLFQENRTWVKLDAISPWMVKAILAAEDDSFYDHSGIRPVAIVRAIVVDIFHMGAKQGASTITQQLARNLFLSNEKTIIRKAKEAVLALRLERIYTKDQLLEMYLNTIYMGHGAYGVEAAAKTYFAKAPKNLTIDESAILAGLVAAPEKYSPFRSGKSSQTRKAYVMRRMLDLDWISKDDYDSYLNKKPALAKRTARTNSISLEGAPYFVSYILFKQLLPHYGTDKIYRGGLKVHTTLDIDLQKKAEEIVSKMPHEGALIALDPNTGEILAMVGGRDFDKSKFNRATQAYRQPGSSFKPIVYATALEQGYRGVDHILDAPLLFPNGWSPSNYTSNKYDGEITLLTALAKSINTSAVRLAQIDGVGRIADLARRIGITTPYLPDDLSVALGTASVTPLEMSVAYSTFANNGYKVEPYAVKEILSQRGESLEQNGPKLTSAISPTTAVSLRSMLEQVTGWGTGARAKIPNYETFGKTGTTNDWTDAWFVGGVPGLVVVVYIGNDNHKPLGGRSTGAVAALPVWKEFVSYAVTKMNLPSSFSIPGDAEVEAVRVCKTTGFIAAEGCPATTLLMAQGRAPTSVCPWHGGSLSAARADDNAPQLLLAPIDDEATSNKYAMKLAGEDHTQPQDNSGQTDSAPIPQKKAAEKEPVKLPSSSSDPYKKDPSQQTDMEAKYQELLRKYNIIE
;
A
#
# COMPACT_ATOMS: atom_id res chain seq x y z
N MET A 1 -65.56 -73.62 45.68
CA MET A 1 -65.62 -74.77 46.60
C MET A 1 -65.58 -74.21 48.02
N SER A 2 -66.53 -74.65 48.87
CA SER A 2 -66.61 -74.46 50.34
C SER A 2 -66.77 -73.05 50.92
N TYR A 3 -67.90 -72.70 51.55
CA TYR A 3 -68.30 -72.95 52.96
C TYR A 3 -67.37 -72.22 53.96
N ALA A 4 -67.79 -71.53 55.03
CA ALA A 4 -69.08 -71.18 55.62
C ALA A 4 -68.84 -70.16 56.77
N THR A 5 -69.81 -69.27 57.00
CA THR A 5 -70.39 -68.78 58.28
C THR A 5 -69.59 -68.19 59.46
N ARG A 6 -70.22 -67.12 60.01
CA ARG A 6 -70.34 -66.67 61.44
C ARG A 6 -69.10 -65.99 62.06
N ASN A 7 -69.18 -64.98 62.94
CA ASN A 7 -70.28 -64.24 63.58
C ASN A 7 -69.71 -62.95 64.23
N ASP A 8 -70.58 -61.93 64.39
CA ASP A 8 -70.70 -60.97 65.52
C ASP A 8 -69.69 -59.86 65.89
N LYS A 9 -70.31 -58.66 66.09
CA LYS A 9 -69.97 -57.46 66.89
C LYS A 9 -68.86 -56.53 66.36
N ASP A 10 -69.18 -55.26 66.05
CA ASP A 10 -69.28 -54.23 67.10
C ASP A 10 -69.73 -52.84 66.58
N PHE A 11 -70.15 -52.06 67.57
CA PHE A 11 -70.54 -50.66 67.62
C PHE A 11 -69.52 -49.68 66.98
N SER A 12 -69.96 -48.83 66.03
CA SER A 12 -69.72 -47.37 65.98
C SER A 12 -70.10 -46.79 64.61
N LEU A 13 -70.95 -45.77 64.59
CA LEU A 13 -71.14 -44.91 63.42
C LEU A 13 -70.74 -43.50 63.80
N GLU A 14 -69.47 -43.21 63.51
CA GLU A 14 -68.87 -41.89 63.58
C GLU A 14 -69.46 -41.02 62.45
N HIS A 15 -70.33 -40.07 62.80
CA HIS A 15 -70.87 -39.09 61.85
C HIS A 15 -69.80 -38.04 61.51
N LYS A 16 -69.12 -38.22 60.36
CA LYS A 16 -68.30 -37.18 59.71
C LYS A 16 -69.17 -36.00 59.29
N THR A 17 -69.07 -34.88 60.00
CA THR A 17 -69.54 -33.57 59.53
C THR A 17 -68.49 -32.95 58.59
N LYS A 18 -68.77 -32.95 57.28
CA LYS A 18 -67.96 -32.25 56.27
C LYS A 18 -68.06 -30.73 56.47
N LYS A 19 -66.99 -30.09 56.96
CA LYS A 19 -66.79 -28.63 56.88
C LYS A 19 -66.51 -28.21 55.44
N LYS A 20 -67.49 -27.60 54.77
CA LYS A 20 -67.30 -26.80 53.54
C LYS A 20 -66.55 -25.49 53.87
N LYS A 21 -65.22 -25.55 53.99
CA LYS A 21 -64.31 -24.40 53.86
C LYS A 21 -62.99 -24.93 53.29
N SER A 22 -62.81 -25.01 51.97
CA SER A 22 -61.47 -25.26 51.38
C SER A 22 -61.37 -25.21 49.84
N PHE A 23 -62.45 -25.25 49.05
CA PHE A 23 -62.29 -25.36 47.58
C PHE A 23 -61.70 -24.08 46.92
N VAL A 24 -62.20 -22.90 47.29
CA VAL A 24 -61.67 -21.62 46.77
C VAL A 24 -60.26 -21.33 47.27
N PHE A 25 -59.95 -21.70 48.51
CA PHE A 25 -58.60 -21.54 49.09
C PHE A 25 -57.58 -22.48 48.43
N SER A 26 -57.99 -23.70 48.06
CA SER A 26 -57.16 -24.66 47.33
C SER A 26 -56.87 -24.21 45.90
N ILE A 27 -57.82 -23.60 45.19
CA ILE A 27 -57.57 -23.03 43.85
C ILE A 27 -56.62 -21.83 43.96
N PHE A 28 -56.82 -20.96 44.94
CA PHE A 28 -55.95 -19.81 45.16
C PHE A 28 -54.52 -20.23 45.54
N SER A 29 -54.36 -21.22 46.44
CA SER A 29 -53.04 -21.74 46.80
C SER A 29 -52.35 -22.45 45.62
N SER A 30 -53.11 -23.12 44.75
CA SER A 30 -52.59 -23.79 43.56
C SER A 30 -52.13 -22.78 42.50
N LEU A 31 -52.88 -21.69 42.30
CA LEU A 31 -52.48 -20.58 41.43
C LEU A 31 -51.24 -19.85 41.97
N LEU A 32 -51.14 -19.68 43.28
CA LEU A 32 -50.01 -19.01 43.92
C LEU A 32 -48.75 -19.89 43.87
N LEU A 33 -48.90 -21.21 44.04
CA LEU A 33 -47.84 -22.19 43.84
C LEU A 33 -47.39 -22.23 42.37
N LEU A 34 -48.33 -22.24 41.42
CA LEU A 34 -48.02 -22.20 39.99
C LEU A 34 -47.29 -20.90 39.62
N ALA A 35 -47.73 -19.76 40.13
CA ALA A 35 -47.03 -18.47 39.95
C ALA A 35 -45.63 -18.50 40.56
N ALA A 36 -45.44 -19.11 41.74
CA ALA A 36 -44.14 -19.27 42.36
C ALA A 36 -43.21 -20.21 41.56
N VAL A 37 -43.74 -21.31 41.02
CA VAL A 37 -43.00 -22.25 40.16
C VAL A 37 -42.62 -21.58 38.83
N ILE A 38 -43.54 -20.87 38.19
CA ILE A 38 -43.25 -20.08 36.99
C ILE A 38 -42.19 -19.02 37.31
N GLY A 39 -42.31 -18.32 38.43
CA GLY A 39 -41.32 -17.35 38.90
C GLY A 39 -39.94 -17.98 39.10
N ALA A 40 -39.86 -19.17 39.70
CA ALA A 40 -38.61 -19.90 39.89
C ALA A 40 -37.99 -20.37 38.57
N VAL A 41 -38.78 -20.89 37.64
CA VAL A 41 -38.31 -21.31 36.31
C VAL A 41 -37.80 -20.10 35.52
N VAL A 42 -38.52 -18.98 35.54
CA VAL A 42 -38.08 -17.72 34.91
C VAL A 42 -36.79 -17.22 35.56
N ALA A 43 -36.66 -17.28 36.88
CA ALA A 43 -35.45 -16.88 37.58
C ALA A 43 -34.24 -17.76 37.19
N VAL A 44 -34.41 -19.07 37.12
CA VAL A 44 -33.35 -20.01 36.70
C VAL A 44 -32.96 -19.75 35.24
N ALA A 45 -33.93 -19.61 34.34
CA ALA A 45 -33.69 -19.27 32.94
C ALA A 45 -32.96 -17.92 32.79
N MET A 46 -33.33 -16.92 33.59
CA MET A 46 -32.67 -15.61 33.63
C MET A 46 -31.22 -15.73 34.12
N ILE A 47 -30.94 -16.59 35.12
CA ILE A 47 -29.58 -16.83 35.61
C ILE A 47 -28.71 -17.49 34.54
N PHE A 48 -29.20 -18.52 33.84
CA PHE A 48 -28.46 -19.16 32.75
C PHE A 48 -28.23 -18.19 31.59
N PHE A 49 -29.25 -17.41 31.21
CA PHE A 49 -29.15 -16.37 30.19
C PHE A 49 -28.13 -15.29 30.55
N LEU A 50 -28.14 -14.81 31.81
CA LEU A 50 -27.14 -13.86 32.29
C LEU A 50 -25.75 -14.48 32.31
N LYS A 51 -25.58 -15.74 32.75
CA LYS A 51 -24.28 -16.43 32.78
C LYS A 51 -23.69 -16.56 31.37
N ASP A 52 -24.50 -16.95 30.40
CA ASP A 52 -24.09 -17.08 29.01
C ASP A 52 -23.66 -15.72 28.42
N ILE A 53 -24.44 -14.66 28.68
CA ILE A 53 -24.06 -13.29 28.35
C ILE A 53 -22.73 -12.91 29.01
N THR A 54 -22.59 -13.18 30.30
CA THR A 54 -21.45 -12.76 31.14
C THR A 54 -20.13 -13.37 30.66
N ASN A 55 -20.16 -14.60 30.13
CA ASN A 55 -19.01 -15.28 29.55
C ASN A 55 -18.55 -14.66 28.22
N THR A 56 -19.44 -13.94 27.53
CA THR A 56 -19.12 -13.22 26.28
C THR A 56 -18.72 -11.76 26.49
N LEU A 57 -18.66 -11.29 27.73
CA LEU A 57 -18.33 -9.90 28.08
C LEU A 57 -16.88 -9.77 28.56
N PRO A 58 -16.21 -8.62 28.29
CA PRO A 58 -14.86 -8.34 28.76
C PRO A 58 -14.69 -8.57 30.26
N SER A 59 -13.56 -9.14 30.67
CA SER A 59 -13.23 -9.37 32.08
C SER A 59 -12.98 -8.06 32.84
N TYR A 60 -12.90 -8.14 34.17
CA TYR A 60 -12.56 -6.99 35.01
C TYR A 60 -11.21 -6.36 34.62
N GLN A 61 -10.24 -7.19 34.27
CA GLN A 61 -8.91 -6.76 33.86
C GLN A 61 -8.94 -6.13 32.46
N ASP A 62 -9.71 -6.71 31.52
CA ASP A 62 -9.93 -6.12 30.20
C ASP A 62 -10.55 -4.72 30.26
N MET A 63 -11.37 -4.43 31.29
CA MET A 63 -11.98 -3.12 31.49
C MET A 63 -11.01 -2.09 32.06
N LEU A 64 -10.20 -2.48 33.06
CA LEU A 64 -9.16 -1.62 33.64
C LEU A 64 -8.08 -1.26 32.60
N ASP A 65 -7.72 -2.22 31.75
CA ASP A 65 -6.73 -2.06 30.70
C ASP A 65 -7.30 -1.40 29.43
N HIS A 66 -8.62 -1.15 29.38
CA HIS A 66 -9.27 -0.53 28.25
C HIS A 66 -8.90 0.96 28.16
N GLN A 67 -7.89 1.27 27.33
CA GLN A 67 -7.63 2.64 26.91
C GLN A 67 -8.55 3.02 25.74
N PRO A 68 -9.07 4.26 25.70
CA PRO A 68 -9.93 4.72 24.61
C PRO A 68 -9.22 4.57 23.26
N SER A 69 -9.98 4.18 22.23
CA SER A 69 -9.54 3.90 20.85
C SER A 69 -8.23 4.61 20.46
N LEU A 70 -7.13 3.87 20.49
CA LEU A 70 -5.82 4.40 20.15
C LEU A 70 -5.66 4.44 18.63
N ALA A 71 -5.02 5.49 18.14
CA ALA A 71 -4.61 5.59 16.75
C ALA A 71 -3.69 4.42 16.40
N THR A 72 -3.91 3.79 15.24
CA THR A 72 -2.95 2.83 14.70
C THR A 72 -1.67 3.58 14.35
N THR A 73 -0.53 3.13 14.86
CA THR A 73 0.75 3.79 14.62
C THR A 73 1.54 3.02 13.58
N ILE A 74 2.00 3.71 12.54
CA ILE A 74 2.84 3.15 11.49
C ILE A 74 4.29 3.51 11.82
N TYR A 75 5.13 2.49 11.90
CA TYR A 75 6.56 2.59 12.17
C TYR A 75 7.36 2.26 10.92
N ASP A 76 8.49 2.94 10.76
CA ASP A 76 9.49 2.64 9.75
C ASP A 76 10.29 1.39 10.15
N ARG A 77 11.22 0.96 9.29
CA ARG A 77 12.07 -0.23 9.50
C ARG A 77 12.99 -0.13 10.72
N ASN A 78 13.22 1.07 11.24
CA ASN A 78 14.09 1.38 12.38
C ASN A 78 13.28 1.69 13.66
N GLY A 79 11.95 1.53 13.63
CA GLY A 79 11.05 1.78 14.77
C GLY A 79 10.66 3.25 14.97
N LYS A 80 10.99 4.15 14.03
CA LYS A 80 10.57 5.56 14.06
C LYS A 80 9.14 5.68 13.57
N VAL A 81 8.34 6.51 14.23
CA VAL A 81 6.95 6.76 13.81
C VAL A 81 6.95 7.49 12.47
N VAL A 82 6.27 6.91 11.49
CA VAL A 82 6.00 7.50 10.17
C VAL A 82 4.77 8.37 10.25
N THR A 83 3.66 7.79 10.71
CA THR A 83 2.38 8.48 10.85
C THR A 83 1.44 7.69 11.76
N GLN A 84 0.30 8.28 12.09
CA GLN A 84 -0.76 7.65 12.85
C GLN A 84 -2.05 7.68 12.05
N LEU A 85 -2.70 6.52 11.95
CA LEU A 85 -4.01 6.38 11.34
C LEU A 85 -5.07 6.47 12.45
N PHE A 86 -5.83 7.54 12.42
CA PHE A 86 -6.98 7.76 13.27
C PHE A 86 -8.10 8.36 12.45
N GLN A 87 -9.33 7.95 12.74
CA GLN A 87 -10.51 8.62 12.19
C GLN A 87 -10.79 9.94 12.94
N GLU A 88 -10.24 10.08 14.15
CA GLU A 88 -10.69 11.05 15.15
C GLU A 88 -9.48 11.60 15.93
N ASN A 89 -9.21 12.91 15.86
CA ASN A 89 -8.19 13.55 16.69
C ASN A 89 -8.74 13.75 18.12
N ARG A 90 -8.80 12.67 18.91
CA ARG A 90 -9.29 12.71 20.29
C ARG A 90 -8.21 13.29 21.20
N THR A 91 -8.39 14.54 21.60
CA THR A 91 -7.63 15.11 22.72
C THR A 91 -8.42 14.84 24.00
N TRP A 92 -7.86 14.03 24.91
CA TRP A 92 -8.49 13.75 26.20
C TRP A 92 -8.48 15.00 27.08
N VAL A 93 -9.63 15.35 27.65
CA VAL A 93 -9.78 16.49 28.56
C VAL A 93 -10.33 16.01 29.89
N LYS A 94 -9.63 16.38 30.98
CA LYS A 94 -10.07 16.09 32.34
C LYS A 94 -11.38 16.81 32.65
N LEU A 95 -12.22 16.23 33.51
CA LEU A 95 -13.54 16.78 33.85
C LEU A 95 -13.47 18.21 34.41
N ASP A 96 -12.42 18.53 35.17
CA ASP A 96 -12.17 19.86 35.74
C ASP A 96 -11.79 20.94 34.70
N ALA A 97 -11.40 20.53 33.50
CA ALA A 97 -11.11 21.38 32.36
C ALA A 97 -12.32 21.54 31.42
N ILE A 98 -13.48 20.99 31.77
CA ILE A 98 -14.75 21.13 31.04
C ILE A 98 -15.62 22.18 31.74
N SER A 99 -16.32 23.02 30.98
CA SER A 99 -17.25 24.01 31.55
C SER A 99 -18.30 23.33 32.45
N PRO A 100 -18.55 23.84 33.68
CA PRO A 100 -19.59 23.32 34.55
C PRO A 100 -20.98 23.32 33.90
N TRP A 101 -21.21 24.25 32.96
CA TRP A 101 -22.46 24.32 32.20
C TRP A 101 -22.61 23.16 31.23
N MET A 102 -21.52 22.67 30.63
CA MET A 102 -21.53 21.50 29.75
C MET A 102 -21.85 20.23 30.53
N VAL A 103 -21.27 20.08 31.72
CA VAL A 103 -21.56 18.99 32.65
C VAL A 103 -23.04 19.01 33.04
N LYS A 104 -23.55 20.13 33.55
CA LYS A 104 -24.97 20.28 33.90
C LYS A 104 -25.91 20.05 32.71
N ALA A 105 -25.56 20.54 31.52
CA ALA A 105 -26.39 20.37 30.33
C ALA A 105 -26.50 18.90 29.91
N ILE A 106 -25.40 18.14 29.95
CA ILE A 106 -25.42 16.69 29.67
C ILE A 106 -26.25 15.93 30.69
N LEU A 107 -26.03 16.18 31.98
CA LEU A 107 -26.79 15.53 33.03
C LEU A 107 -28.29 15.83 32.88
N ALA A 108 -28.68 17.08 32.67
CA ALA A 108 -30.08 17.46 32.51
C ALA A 108 -30.75 16.83 31.28
N ALA A 109 -29.99 16.65 30.21
CA ALA A 109 -30.47 16.11 28.94
C ALA A 109 -30.57 14.58 28.92
N GLU A 110 -29.58 13.90 29.50
CA GLU A 110 -29.38 12.45 29.37
C GLU A 110 -29.68 11.67 30.66
N ASP A 111 -29.25 12.18 31.82
CA ASP A 111 -29.35 11.47 33.10
C ASP A 111 -29.18 12.42 34.31
N ASP A 112 -30.28 13.02 34.76
CA ASP A 112 -30.31 14.03 35.83
C ASP A 112 -30.06 13.43 37.22
N SER A 113 -30.34 12.13 37.36
CA SER A 113 -30.08 11.32 38.56
C SER A 113 -28.75 10.55 38.51
N PHE A 114 -27.84 10.91 37.61
CA PHE A 114 -26.63 10.12 37.32
C PHE A 114 -25.82 9.77 38.58
N TYR A 115 -25.71 10.69 39.53
CA TYR A 115 -24.95 10.49 40.76
C TYR A 115 -25.70 9.64 41.80
N ASP A 116 -27.01 9.42 41.64
CA ASP A 116 -27.85 8.76 42.65
C ASP A 116 -27.99 7.25 42.43
N HIS A 117 -27.74 6.75 41.22
CA HIS A 117 -27.92 5.34 40.87
C HIS A 117 -26.60 4.62 40.54
N SER A 118 -26.55 3.30 40.69
CA SER A 118 -25.35 2.50 40.35
C SER A 118 -25.41 1.96 38.91
N GLY A 119 -25.31 2.83 37.91
CA GLY A 119 -25.25 2.45 36.49
C GLY A 119 -26.54 2.08 35.77
N ILE A 120 -27.58 1.64 36.48
CA ILE A 120 -28.91 1.37 35.92
C ILE A 120 -30.00 2.01 36.78
N ARG A 121 -31.19 2.24 36.21
CA ARG A 121 -32.36 2.77 36.94
C ARG A 121 -33.50 1.75 36.97
N PRO A 122 -33.52 0.81 37.93
CA PRO A 122 -34.51 -0.28 37.98
C PRO A 122 -35.96 0.25 38.04
N VAL A 123 -36.19 1.29 38.86
CA VAL A 123 -37.51 1.92 38.99
C VAL A 123 -37.95 2.58 37.69
N ALA A 124 -37.02 3.20 36.94
CA ALA A 124 -37.32 3.81 35.65
C ALA A 124 -37.61 2.76 34.56
N ILE A 125 -36.91 1.62 34.59
CA ILE A 125 -37.15 0.49 33.67
C ILE A 125 -38.54 -0.10 33.92
N VAL A 126 -38.88 -0.37 35.19
CA VAL A 126 -40.20 -0.91 35.55
C VAL A 126 -41.31 0.10 35.21
N ARG A 127 -41.11 1.39 35.51
CA ARG A 127 -42.03 2.46 35.13
C ARG A 127 -42.23 2.53 33.62
N ALA A 128 -41.15 2.45 32.83
CA ALA A 128 -41.22 2.46 31.37
C ALA A 128 -42.01 1.25 30.84
N ILE A 129 -41.76 0.04 31.37
CA ILE A 129 -42.52 -1.17 30.99
C ILE A 129 -44.01 -1.00 31.30
N VAL A 130 -44.37 -0.49 32.48
CA VAL A 130 -45.77 -0.24 32.86
C VAL A 130 -46.39 0.82 31.94
N VAL A 131 -45.70 1.93 31.69
CA VAL A 131 -46.19 3.00 30.81
C VAL A 131 -46.33 2.52 29.37
N ASP A 132 -45.41 1.72 28.84
CA ASP A 132 -45.46 1.19 27.47
C ASP A 132 -46.60 0.17 27.28
N ILE A 133 -46.96 -0.58 28.34
CA ILE A 133 -48.09 -1.52 28.33
C ILE A 133 -49.43 -0.77 28.40
N PHE A 134 -49.51 0.32 29.15
CA PHE A 134 -50.77 1.04 29.38
C PHE A 134 -50.99 2.25 28.46
N HIS A 135 -49.95 2.82 27.86
CA HIS A 135 -50.01 3.96 26.94
C HIS A 135 -49.18 3.64 25.68
N MET A 136 -49.82 3.51 24.51
CA MET A 136 -49.16 3.23 23.23
C MET A 136 -48.33 4.43 22.72
N GLY A 137 -47.25 4.78 23.41
CA GLY A 137 -46.34 5.85 23.00
C GLY A 137 -45.05 5.87 23.83
N ALA A 138 -43.98 5.30 23.29
CA ALA A 138 -42.65 5.36 23.87
C ALA A 138 -42.16 6.82 23.96
N LYS A 139 -42.10 7.39 25.17
CA LYS A 139 -41.77 8.82 25.35
C LYS A 139 -40.69 9.16 26.40
N GLN A 140 -40.04 8.21 27.05
CA GLN A 140 -38.92 8.53 27.95
C GLN A 140 -37.73 7.57 27.78
N GLY A 141 -36.53 8.13 27.62
CA GLY A 141 -35.29 7.37 27.48
C GLY A 141 -34.89 6.74 28.81
N ALA A 142 -35.08 5.43 28.96
CA ALA A 142 -34.72 4.70 30.19
C ALA A 142 -33.20 4.44 30.35
N SER A 143 -32.37 4.81 29.36
CA SER A 143 -30.93 4.49 29.37
C SER A 143 -30.13 5.49 30.20
N THR A 144 -29.19 5.02 31.01
CA THR A 144 -28.29 5.86 31.82
C THR A 144 -27.02 6.25 31.04
N ILE A 145 -26.29 7.27 31.49
CA ILE A 145 -24.99 7.64 30.91
C ILE A 145 -24.02 6.45 30.88
N THR A 146 -23.93 5.69 31.99
CA THR A 146 -23.05 4.52 32.09
C THR A 146 -23.44 3.41 31.10
N GLN A 147 -24.73 3.19 30.85
CA GLN A 147 -25.18 2.25 29.81
C GLN A 147 -24.80 2.73 28.40
N GLN A 148 -24.94 4.03 28.14
CA GLN A 148 -24.53 4.60 26.86
C GLN A 148 -23.01 4.52 26.66
N LEU A 149 -22.23 4.77 27.71
CA LEU A 149 -20.78 4.61 27.70
C LEU A 149 -20.38 3.15 27.42
N ALA A 150 -20.98 2.19 28.15
CA ALA A 150 -20.72 0.77 27.94
C ALA A 150 -21.02 0.31 26.51
N ARG A 151 -22.12 0.81 25.93
CA ARG A 151 -22.46 0.60 24.52
C ARG A 151 -21.37 1.11 23.59
N ASN A 152 -20.92 2.34 23.81
CA ASN A 152 -19.98 3.01 22.91
C ASN A 152 -18.55 2.42 23.00
N LEU A 153 -18.15 1.87 24.15
CA LEU A 153 -16.81 1.31 24.37
C LEU A 153 -16.69 -0.16 23.95
N PHE A 154 -17.72 -0.99 24.21
CA PHE A 154 -17.55 -2.45 24.19
C PHE A 154 -18.51 -3.22 23.28
N LEU A 155 -19.53 -2.58 22.71
CA LEU A 155 -20.60 -3.28 21.99
C LEU A 155 -20.76 -2.79 20.55
N SER A 156 -21.12 -3.71 19.65
CA SER A 156 -21.50 -3.38 18.28
C SER A 156 -22.89 -2.70 18.22
N ASN A 157 -23.19 -2.04 17.08
CA ASN A 157 -24.39 -1.22 16.89
C ASN A 157 -25.71 -2.00 16.68
N GLU A 158 -25.76 -3.32 16.91
CA GLU A 158 -26.92 -4.18 16.63
C GLU A 158 -28.09 -3.99 17.60
N LYS A 159 -29.28 -3.57 17.14
CA LYS A 159 -30.42 -3.28 18.02
C LYS A 159 -31.17 -4.53 18.53
N THR A 160 -30.55 -5.34 19.38
CA THR A 160 -31.17 -6.53 20.00
C THR A 160 -31.46 -6.36 21.50
N ILE A 161 -32.45 -7.08 22.03
CA ILE A 161 -32.74 -7.15 23.48
C ILE A 161 -31.52 -7.69 24.24
N ILE A 162 -30.81 -8.65 23.64
CA ILE A 162 -29.57 -9.23 24.18
C ILE A 162 -28.50 -8.16 24.36
N ARG A 163 -28.30 -7.27 23.38
CA ARG A 163 -27.38 -6.14 23.52
C ARG A 163 -27.77 -5.23 24.68
N LYS A 164 -29.07 -4.97 24.89
CA LYS A 164 -29.52 -4.11 26.00
C LYS A 164 -29.24 -4.74 27.37
N ALA A 165 -29.35 -6.06 27.49
CA ALA A 165 -28.92 -6.79 28.69
C ALA A 165 -27.39 -6.70 28.87
N LYS A 166 -26.60 -6.85 27.80
CA LYS A 166 -25.14 -6.64 27.82
C LYS A 166 -24.74 -5.25 28.31
N GLU A 167 -25.39 -4.19 27.82
CA GLU A 167 -25.16 -2.81 28.28
C GLU A 167 -25.40 -2.65 29.79
N ALA A 168 -26.47 -3.23 30.32
CA ALA A 168 -26.81 -3.13 31.74
C ALA A 168 -25.76 -3.84 32.63
N VAL A 169 -25.32 -5.04 32.24
CA VAL A 169 -24.28 -5.78 32.98
C VAL A 169 -22.94 -5.05 32.93
N LEU A 170 -22.55 -4.53 31.76
CA LEU A 170 -21.33 -3.75 31.61
C LEU A 170 -21.37 -2.44 32.40
N ALA A 171 -22.51 -1.74 32.40
CA ALA A 171 -22.68 -0.52 33.18
C ALA A 171 -22.51 -0.78 34.69
N LEU A 172 -23.09 -1.85 35.21
CA LEU A 172 -22.92 -2.27 36.61
C LEU A 172 -21.45 -2.60 36.94
N ARG A 173 -20.70 -3.17 35.99
CA ARG A 173 -19.26 -3.45 36.17
C ARG A 173 -18.44 -2.17 36.17
N LEU A 174 -18.67 -1.28 35.21
CA LEU A 174 -17.97 0.00 35.11
C LEU A 174 -18.13 0.84 36.38
N GLU A 175 -19.32 0.84 36.99
CA GLU A 175 -19.61 1.57 38.24
C GLU A 175 -18.96 0.98 39.49
N ARG A 176 -18.46 -0.26 39.42
CA ARG A 176 -17.64 -0.84 40.49
C ARG A 176 -16.16 -0.51 40.33
N ILE A 177 -15.75 -0.14 39.13
CA ILE A 177 -14.35 0.08 38.75
C ILE A 177 -14.01 1.57 38.82
N TYR A 178 -14.89 2.40 38.29
CA TYR A 178 -14.68 3.84 38.12
C TYR A 178 -15.61 4.65 39.00
N THR A 179 -15.11 5.79 39.47
CA THR A 179 -15.95 6.79 40.15
C THR A 179 -16.91 7.45 39.16
N LYS A 180 -17.97 8.10 39.68
CA LYS A 180 -18.93 8.83 38.85
C LYS A 180 -18.28 9.90 37.97
N ASP A 181 -17.32 10.63 38.53
CA ASP A 181 -16.60 11.66 37.78
C ASP A 181 -15.74 11.06 36.67
N GLN A 182 -15.07 9.93 36.92
CA GLN A 182 -14.32 9.20 35.88
C GLN A 182 -15.25 8.70 34.78
N LEU A 183 -16.42 8.14 35.13
CA LEU A 183 -17.40 7.69 34.14
C LEU A 183 -17.92 8.84 33.28
N LEU A 184 -18.20 9.99 33.90
CA LEU A 184 -18.66 11.18 33.20
C LEU A 184 -17.55 11.79 32.32
N GLU A 185 -16.31 11.81 32.79
CA GLU A 185 -15.14 12.21 32.01
C GLU A 185 -14.98 11.32 30.78
N MET A 186 -14.98 10.01 30.95
CA MET A 186 -14.89 9.06 29.84
C MET A 186 -16.04 9.24 28.85
N TYR A 187 -17.26 9.44 29.34
CA TYR A 187 -18.43 9.69 28.50
C TYR A 187 -18.29 10.97 27.67
N LEU A 188 -17.94 12.09 28.30
CA LEU A 188 -17.75 13.38 27.64
C LEU A 188 -16.61 13.36 26.63
N ASN A 189 -15.60 12.51 26.80
CA ASN A 189 -14.50 12.34 25.85
C ASN A 189 -14.81 11.32 24.73
N THR A 190 -15.87 10.51 24.86
CA THR A 190 -16.19 9.42 23.92
C THR A 190 -17.43 9.69 23.08
N ILE A 191 -18.41 10.44 23.59
CA ILE A 191 -19.71 10.58 22.94
C ILE A 191 -19.63 11.31 21.60
N TYR A 192 -20.35 10.80 20.58
CA TYR A 192 -20.43 11.44 19.26
C TYR A 192 -21.37 12.63 19.29
N MET A 193 -20.88 13.80 18.85
CA MET A 193 -21.65 15.06 18.79
C MET A 193 -21.79 15.58 17.35
N GLY A 194 -21.62 14.74 16.33
CA GLY A 194 -21.90 15.09 14.93
C GLY A 194 -20.71 15.71 14.20
N HIS A 195 -20.75 15.72 12.87
CA HIS A 195 -19.70 16.35 12.02
C HIS A 195 -18.29 15.81 12.30
N GLY A 196 -18.17 14.52 12.60
CA GLY A 196 -16.89 13.89 12.96
C GLY A 196 -16.34 14.32 14.34
N ALA A 197 -17.08 15.10 15.12
CA ALA A 197 -16.66 15.52 16.46
C ALA A 197 -17.04 14.45 17.51
N TYR A 198 -16.05 13.70 17.95
CA TYR A 198 -16.15 12.78 19.07
C TYR A 198 -15.49 13.38 20.30
N GLY A 199 -16.25 13.43 21.39
CA GLY A 199 -15.84 14.07 22.62
C GLY A 199 -16.00 15.60 22.62
N VAL A 200 -16.06 16.15 23.83
CA VAL A 200 -16.40 17.56 24.07
C VAL A 200 -15.37 18.54 23.53
N GLU A 201 -14.08 18.20 23.52
CA GLU A 201 -13.00 19.04 22.98
C GLU A 201 -13.15 19.24 21.48
N ALA A 202 -13.32 18.14 20.74
CA ALA A 202 -13.56 18.18 19.31
C ALA A 202 -14.85 18.95 19.01
N ALA A 203 -15.93 18.71 19.76
CA ALA A 203 -17.20 19.39 19.57
C ALA A 203 -17.10 20.91 19.81
N ALA A 204 -16.47 21.33 20.92
CA ALA A 204 -16.30 22.75 21.24
C ALA A 204 -15.49 23.49 20.16
N LYS A 205 -14.43 22.86 19.64
CA LYS A 205 -13.63 23.40 18.53
C LYS A 205 -14.41 23.43 17.22
N THR A 206 -15.09 22.33 16.86
CA THR A 206 -15.83 22.19 15.61
C THR A 206 -17.00 23.17 15.52
N TYR A 207 -17.80 23.30 16.58
CA TYR A 207 -19.00 24.14 16.54
C TYR A 207 -18.74 25.60 16.89
N PHE A 208 -17.80 25.89 17.80
CA PHE A 208 -17.62 27.24 18.36
C PHE A 208 -16.18 27.76 18.31
N ALA A 209 -15.21 26.98 17.84
CA ALA A 209 -13.78 27.32 17.85
C ALA A 209 -13.28 27.73 19.25
N LYS A 210 -13.76 27.04 20.30
CA LYS A 210 -13.44 27.31 21.70
C LYS A 210 -12.89 26.07 22.40
N ALA A 211 -12.17 26.30 23.49
CA ALA A 211 -11.88 25.26 24.47
C ALA A 211 -13.15 24.91 25.28
N PRO A 212 -13.37 23.64 25.68
CA PRO A 212 -14.51 23.19 26.49
C PRO A 212 -14.74 23.98 27.77
N LYS A 213 -13.66 24.43 28.42
CA LYS A 213 -13.72 25.26 29.62
C LYS A 213 -14.48 26.58 29.42
N ASN A 214 -14.49 27.09 28.19
CA ASN A 214 -15.04 28.40 27.83
C ASN A 214 -16.44 28.33 27.19
N LEU A 215 -17.09 27.16 27.23
CA LEU A 215 -18.46 27.00 26.73
C LEU A 215 -19.47 27.72 27.63
N THR A 216 -20.33 28.53 27.00
CA THR A 216 -21.44 29.22 27.68
C THR A 216 -22.64 28.29 27.91
N ILE A 217 -23.66 28.75 28.63
CA ILE A 217 -24.90 27.99 28.91
C ILE A 217 -25.58 27.55 27.61
N ASP A 218 -25.74 28.45 26.65
CA ASP A 218 -26.39 28.13 25.37
C ASP A 218 -25.57 27.19 24.49
N GLU A 219 -24.26 27.36 24.43
CA GLU A 219 -23.35 26.49 23.67
C GLU A 219 -23.34 25.07 24.26
N SER A 220 -23.29 24.98 25.59
CA SER A 220 -23.39 23.73 26.34
C SER A 220 -24.72 23.01 26.09
N ALA A 221 -25.83 23.74 26.13
CA ALA A 221 -27.15 23.20 25.85
C ALA A 221 -27.31 22.72 24.39
N ILE A 222 -26.67 23.39 23.43
CA ILE A 222 -26.61 22.94 22.04
C ILE A 222 -25.86 21.62 21.96
N LEU A 223 -24.60 21.56 22.45
CA LEU A 223 -23.78 20.33 22.37
C LEU A 223 -24.43 19.15 23.09
N ALA A 224 -24.99 19.37 24.27
CA ALA A 224 -25.74 18.34 25.00
C ALA A 224 -26.97 17.85 24.22
N GLY A 225 -27.64 18.76 23.52
CA GLY A 225 -28.76 18.43 22.65
C GLY A 225 -28.39 17.50 21.50
N LEU A 226 -27.14 17.57 21.00
CA LEU A 226 -26.66 16.77 19.88
C LEU A 226 -26.65 15.27 20.20
N VAL A 227 -26.34 14.89 21.45
CA VAL A 227 -26.17 13.48 21.86
C VAL A 227 -27.33 12.59 21.43
N ALA A 228 -28.57 13.07 21.57
CA ALA A 228 -29.75 12.29 21.23
C ALA A 228 -29.90 11.98 19.73
N ALA A 229 -29.47 12.88 18.84
CA ALA A 229 -29.44 12.66 17.39
C ALA A 229 -28.49 13.68 16.72
N PRO A 230 -27.17 13.39 16.68
CA PRO A 230 -26.16 14.42 16.40
C PRO A 230 -26.34 15.13 15.07
N GLU A 231 -26.60 14.37 13.99
CA GLU A 231 -26.78 14.96 12.66
C GLU A 231 -28.14 15.65 12.48
N LYS A 232 -29.17 15.25 13.22
CA LYS A 232 -30.51 15.86 13.11
C LYS A 232 -30.56 17.21 13.83
N TYR A 233 -29.90 17.30 14.99
CA TYR A 233 -29.91 18.48 15.84
C TYR A 233 -28.70 19.41 15.61
N SER A 234 -27.82 19.08 14.68
CA SER A 234 -26.67 19.93 14.33
C SER A 234 -27.11 21.31 13.85
N PRO A 235 -26.58 22.40 14.43
CA PRO A 235 -26.86 23.77 13.98
C PRO A 235 -26.32 24.05 12.57
N PHE A 236 -25.33 23.28 12.08
CA PHE A 236 -24.84 23.39 10.70
C PHE A 236 -25.82 22.84 9.67
N ARG A 237 -26.67 21.89 10.07
CA ARG A 237 -27.65 21.27 9.16
C ARG A 237 -29.03 21.92 9.27
N SER A 238 -29.50 22.17 10.49
CA SER A 238 -30.83 22.74 10.74
C SER A 238 -30.85 23.60 11.99
N GLY A 239 -30.78 24.91 11.81
CA GLY A 239 -30.90 25.87 12.91
C GLY A 239 -32.21 25.72 13.69
N LYS A 240 -33.33 25.40 13.03
CA LYS A 240 -34.63 25.19 13.69
C LYS A 240 -34.62 23.96 14.60
N SER A 241 -34.15 22.81 14.11
CA SER A 241 -34.12 21.56 14.89
C SER A 241 -33.14 21.66 16.06
N SER A 242 -31.99 22.31 15.82
CA SER A 242 -31.00 22.63 16.86
C SER A 242 -31.60 23.52 17.94
N GLN A 243 -32.30 24.60 17.56
CA GLN A 243 -32.96 25.51 18.50
C GLN A 243 -34.04 24.81 19.34
N THR A 244 -34.86 23.95 18.73
CA THR A 244 -35.85 23.16 19.47
C THR A 244 -35.19 22.25 20.50
N ARG A 245 -34.08 21.59 20.14
CA ARG A 245 -33.38 20.68 21.04
C ARG A 245 -32.63 21.43 22.14
N LYS A 246 -31.99 22.56 21.82
CA LYS A 246 -31.42 23.51 22.79
C LYS A 246 -32.47 23.94 23.81
N ALA A 247 -33.65 24.36 23.35
CA ALA A 247 -34.75 24.79 24.22
C ALA A 247 -35.19 23.68 25.19
N TYR A 248 -35.24 22.43 24.72
CA TYR A 248 -35.51 21.28 25.58
C TYR A 248 -34.45 21.13 26.69
N VAL A 249 -33.15 21.14 26.34
CA VAL A 249 -32.08 21.00 27.34
C VAL A 249 -32.09 22.15 28.35
N MET A 250 -32.25 23.39 27.87
CA MET A 250 -32.34 24.56 28.74
C MET A 250 -33.57 24.50 29.66
N ARG A 251 -34.72 24.02 29.17
CA ARG A 251 -35.92 23.86 29.99
C ARG A 251 -35.66 22.82 31.09
N ARG A 252 -35.01 21.71 30.76
CA ARG A 252 -34.61 20.70 31.76
C ARG A 252 -33.68 21.27 32.81
N MET A 253 -32.69 22.08 32.42
CA MET A 253 -31.81 22.75 33.38
C MET A 253 -32.56 23.75 34.28
N LEU A 254 -33.57 24.44 33.75
CA LEU A 254 -34.43 25.34 34.53
C LEU A 254 -35.32 24.55 35.50
N ASP A 255 -35.96 23.46 35.05
CA ASP A 255 -36.85 22.63 35.87
C ASP A 255 -36.12 21.92 37.03
N LEU A 256 -34.79 21.78 36.90
CA LEU A 256 -33.90 21.24 37.93
C LEU A 256 -33.28 22.34 38.81
N ASP A 257 -33.68 23.61 38.63
CA ASP A 257 -33.12 24.78 39.31
C ASP A 257 -31.60 24.97 39.12
N TRP A 258 -31.04 24.47 38.00
CA TRP A 258 -29.60 24.55 37.71
C TRP A 258 -29.19 25.83 36.98
N ILE A 259 -30.15 26.54 36.40
CA ILE A 259 -30.03 27.88 35.81
C ILE A 259 -31.20 28.75 36.30
N SER A 260 -30.99 30.06 36.36
CA SER A 260 -32.06 30.98 36.74
C SER A 260 -33.07 31.18 35.61
N LYS A 261 -34.25 31.72 35.94
CA LYS A 261 -35.24 32.13 34.94
C LYS A 261 -34.67 33.21 34.00
N ASP A 262 -33.87 34.12 34.54
CA ASP A 262 -33.20 35.18 33.78
C ASP A 262 -32.16 34.61 32.79
N ASP A 263 -31.37 33.60 33.22
CA ASP A 263 -30.46 32.88 32.32
C ASP A 263 -31.23 32.19 31.20
N TYR A 264 -32.31 31.48 31.55
CA TYR A 264 -33.13 30.79 30.56
C TYR A 264 -33.65 31.78 29.51
N ASP A 265 -34.25 32.89 29.93
CA ASP A 265 -34.83 33.87 29.01
C ASP A 265 -33.76 34.62 28.19
N SER A 266 -32.60 34.90 28.79
CA SER A 266 -31.45 35.56 28.12
C SER A 266 -30.80 34.68 27.05
N TYR A 267 -30.65 33.38 27.33
CA TYR A 267 -29.88 32.48 26.48
C TYR A 267 -30.74 31.67 25.51
N LEU A 268 -32.04 31.50 25.76
CA LEU A 268 -32.92 30.68 24.91
C LEU A 268 -32.90 31.18 23.47
N ASN A 269 -33.19 32.46 23.26
CA ASN A 269 -33.30 33.07 21.92
C ASN A 269 -31.98 33.63 21.38
N LYS A 270 -30.88 33.53 22.15
CA LYS A 270 -29.55 33.93 21.70
C LYS A 270 -29.11 33.03 20.55
N LYS A 271 -28.79 33.65 19.40
CA LYS A 271 -28.24 32.94 18.24
C LYS A 271 -26.79 32.52 18.53
N PRO A 272 -26.42 31.25 18.31
CA PRO A 272 -25.06 30.78 18.54
C PRO A 272 -24.08 31.40 17.53
N ALA A 273 -22.89 31.79 18.01
CA ALA A 273 -21.79 32.21 17.15
C ALA A 273 -21.03 30.96 16.65
N LEU A 274 -21.47 30.39 15.52
CA LEU A 274 -20.86 29.19 14.96
C LEU A 274 -19.49 29.48 14.34
N ALA A 275 -18.56 28.53 14.47
CA ALA A 275 -17.26 28.59 13.82
C ALA A 275 -17.43 28.62 12.28
N LYS A 276 -16.56 29.39 11.60
CA LYS A 276 -16.50 29.38 10.12
C LYS A 276 -15.95 28.03 9.66
N ARG A 277 -16.69 27.30 8.80
CA ARG A 277 -16.18 26.10 8.12
C ARG A 277 -14.98 26.49 7.25
N THR A 278 -13.77 26.26 7.73
CA THR A 278 -12.66 26.03 6.81
C THR A 278 -12.90 24.65 6.22
N ALA A 279 -13.00 24.55 4.90
CA ALA A 279 -13.12 23.29 4.20
C ALA A 279 -11.81 22.51 4.36
N ARG A 280 -11.58 21.90 5.53
CA ARG A 280 -10.62 20.80 5.66
C ARG A 280 -11.40 19.50 5.44
N THR A 281 -11.79 19.28 4.19
CA THR A 281 -12.07 17.95 3.66
C THR A 281 -10.74 17.23 3.55
N ASN A 282 -10.31 16.54 4.60
CA ASN A 282 -9.37 15.43 4.55
C ASN A 282 -9.50 14.72 5.90
N SER A 283 -10.37 13.71 5.97
CA SER A 283 -10.52 12.83 7.14
C SER A 283 -9.30 11.92 7.36
N ILE A 284 -8.27 12.02 6.50
CA ILE A 284 -6.98 11.35 6.66
C ILE A 284 -5.86 12.40 6.49
N SER A 285 -5.23 12.80 7.60
CA SER A 285 -3.99 13.57 7.57
C SER A 285 -2.82 12.59 7.35
N LEU A 286 -2.47 12.30 6.10
CA LEU A 286 -1.27 11.51 5.77
C LEU A 286 -0.03 12.41 5.78
N GLU A 287 0.37 12.86 6.96
CA GLU A 287 1.50 13.80 7.12
C GLU A 287 2.87 13.19 6.78
N GLY A 288 3.01 11.87 6.86
CA GLY A 288 4.27 11.16 6.55
C GLY A 288 4.09 10.09 5.49
N ALA A 289 4.91 10.13 4.44
CA ALA A 289 4.97 9.11 3.39
C ALA A 289 3.62 8.81 2.70
N PRO A 290 2.85 9.82 2.24
CA PRO A 290 1.44 9.64 1.92
C PRO A 290 1.15 8.63 0.80
N TYR A 291 2.00 8.54 -0.23
CA TYR A 291 1.87 7.54 -1.29
C TYR A 291 2.12 6.12 -0.79
N PHE A 292 3.14 5.93 0.05
CA PHE A 292 3.46 4.63 0.67
C PHE A 292 2.36 4.20 1.65
N VAL A 293 1.93 5.12 2.53
CA VAL A 293 0.88 4.84 3.51
C VAL A 293 -0.45 4.54 2.81
N SER A 294 -0.83 5.29 1.78
CA SER A 294 -2.01 4.98 0.97
C SER A 294 -1.89 3.60 0.30
N TYR A 295 -0.72 3.27 -0.23
CA TYR A 295 -0.48 1.97 -0.84
C TYR A 295 -0.72 0.82 0.15
N ILE A 296 -0.14 0.85 1.35
CA ILE A 296 -0.38 -0.22 2.35
C ILE A 296 -1.81 -0.19 2.89
N LEU A 297 -2.39 1.01 3.05
CA LEU A 297 -3.73 1.18 3.59
C LEU A 297 -4.78 0.48 2.72
N PHE A 298 -4.76 0.73 1.41
CA PHE A 298 -5.76 0.20 0.50
C PHE A 298 -5.43 -1.19 -0.04
N LYS A 299 -4.14 -1.54 -0.17
CA LYS A 299 -3.74 -2.85 -0.70
C LYS A 299 -3.77 -3.95 0.36
N GLN A 300 -3.52 -3.61 1.63
CA GLN A 300 -3.30 -4.60 2.68
C GLN A 300 -4.18 -4.34 3.91
N LEU A 301 -4.07 -3.17 4.55
CA LEU A 301 -4.66 -2.94 5.86
C LEU A 301 -6.20 -2.98 5.86
N LEU A 302 -6.86 -2.17 5.03
CA LEU A 302 -8.32 -2.11 4.97
C LEU A 302 -8.97 -3.42 4.49
N PRO A 303 -8.47 -4.08 3.42
CA PRO A 303 -9.03 -5.37 3.00
C PRO A 303 -8.96 -6.48 4.05
N HIS A 304 -7.89 -6.54 4.85
CA HIS A 304 -7.67 -7.65 5.80
C HIS A 304 -8.26 -7.39 7.19
N TYR A 305 -8.21 -6.14 7.66
CA TYR A 305 -8.59 -5.80 9.05
C TYR A 305 -9.86 -4.95 9.15
N GLY A 306 -10.31 -4.33 8.05
CA GLY A 306 -11.47 -3.44 8.03
C GLY A 306 -11.24 -2.09 8.73
N THR A 307 -12.13 -1.14 8.47
CA THR A 307 -12.02 0.25 8.95
C THR A 307 -11.94 0.34 10.48
N ASP A 308 -12.79 -0.38 11.22
CA ASP A 308 -12.84 -0.29 12.69
C ASP A 308 -11.51 -0.70 13.35
N LYS A 309 -10.93 -1.82 12.95
CA LYS A 309 -9.67 -2.29 13.54
C LYS A 309 -8.49 -1.39 13.16
N ILE A 310 -8.47 -0.84 11.95
CA ILE A 310 -7.43 0.09 11.52
C ILE A 310 -7.51 1.42 12.24
N TYR A 311 -8.70 2.03 12.35
CA TYR A 311 -8.80 3.39 12.90
C TYR A 311 -9.08 3.45 14.41
N ARG A 312 -9.50 2.34 15.03
CA ARG A 312 -9.86 2.29 16.46
C ARG A 312 -9.17 1.16 17.24
N GLY A 313 -8.50 0.23 16.55
CA GLY A 313 -7.91 -0.96 17.16
C GLY A 313 -6.50 -0.79 17.74
N GLY A 314 -5.88 0.39 17.62
CA GLY A 314 -4.57 0.68 18.21
C GLY A 314 -3.44 -0.23 17.71
N LEU A 315 -3.43 -0.59 16.43
CA LEU A 315 -2.42 -1.48 15.87
C LEU A 315 -1.04 -0.80 15.83
N LYS A 316 0.02 -1.61 15.91
CA LYS A 316 1.39 -1.18 15.60
C LYS A 316 1.80 -1.83 14.30
N VAL A 317 1.94 -1.04 13.25
CA VAL A 317 2.28 -1.52 11.90
C VAL A 317 3.75 -1.21 11.65
N HIS A 318 4.61 -2.22 11.70
CA HIS A 318 6.02 -2.11 11.37
C HIS A 318 6.23 -2.32 9.88
N THR A 319 6.79 -1.32 9.20
CA THR A 319 6.93 -1.31 7.74
C THR A 319 8.38 -1.51 7.30
N THR A 320 8.56 -1.68 5.99
CA THR A 320 9.88 -1.74 5.34
C THR A 320 10.44 -0.36 5.01
N LEU A 321 9.62 0.68 5.11
CA LEU A 321 9.98 2.06 4.79
C LEU A 321 11.17 2.50 5.62
N ASP A 322 12.14 3.18 5.01
CA ASP A 322 13.11 3.99 5.73
C ASP A 322 12.67 5.45 5.63
N ILE A 323 12.29 6.07 6.76
CA ILE A 323 11.67 7.39 6.71
C ILE A 323 12.67 8.50 6.32
N ASP A 324 13.96 8.30 6.54
CA ASP A 324 14.97 9.30 6.18
C ASP A 324 15.26 9.23 4.67
N LEU A 325 15.30 8.04 4.08
CA LEU A 325 15.32 7.87 2.62
C LEU A 325 14.03 8.42 1.98
N GLN A 326 12.87 8.09 2.54
CA GLN A 326 11.57 8.55 2.02
C GLN A 326 11.50 10.07 1.96
N LYS A 327 11.91 10.78 3.01
CA LYS A 327 11.94 12.25 3.04
C LYS A 327 12.85 12.81 1.95
N LYS A 328 14.02 12.19 1.72
CA LYS A 328 14.91 12.62 0.64
C LYS A 328 14.29 12.38 -0.73
N ALA A 329 13.62 11.25 -0.93
CA ALA A 329 12.89 10.98 -2.17
C ALA A 329 11.80 12.02 -2.44
N GLU A 330 10.98 12.35 -1.44
CA GLU A 330 9.92 13.35 -1.54
C GLU A 330 10.49 14.74 -1.83
N GLU A 331 11.58 15.13 -1.15
CA GLU A 331 12.27 16.39 -1.39
C GLU A 331 12.73 16.52 -2.85
N ILE A 332 13.41 15.51 -3.40
CA ILE A 332 13.92 15.56 -4.78
C ILE A 332 12.76 15.53 -5.78
N VAL A 333 11.77 14.65 -5.58
CA VAL A 333 10.63 14.48 -6.50
C VAL A 333 9.78 15.74 -6.54
N SER A 334 9.55 16.42 -5.41
CA SER A 334 8.77 17.68 -5.37
C SER A 334 9.35 18.79 -6.26
N LYS A 335 10.68 18.80 -6.44
CA LYS A 335 11.44 19.78 -7.22
C LYS A 335 11.49 19.47 -8.72
N MET A 336 11.06 18.28 -9.15
CA MET A 336 11.08 17.92 -10.56
C MET A 336 10.16 18.84 -11.37
N PRO A 337 10.52 19.20 -12.62
CA PRO A 337 9.69 20.07 -13.45
C PRO A 337 8.38 19.41 -13.90
N HIS A 338 8.38 18.08 -14.04
CA HIS A 338 7.25 17.27 -14.46
C HIS A 338 6.88 16.23 -13.38
N GLU A 339 5.71 15.61 -13.53
CA GLU A 339 5.32 14.48 -12.69
C GLU A 339 6.27 13.30 -12.87
N GLY A 340 6.21 12.37 -11.92
CA GLY A 340 7.10 11.23 -11.92
C GLY A 340 6.93 10.35 -10.69
N ALA A 341 7.82 9.38 -10.57
CA ALA A 341 7.88 8.47 -9.43
C ALA A 341 9.32 8.14 -9.08
N LEU A 342 9.54 7.87 -7.80
CA LEU A 342 10.76 7.25 -7.30
C LEU A 342 10.37 6.06 -6.44
N ILE A 343 10.95 4.90 -6.74
CA ILE A 343 10.83 3.72 -5.88
C ILE A 343 12.21 3.15 -5.58
N ALA A 344 12.45 2.82 -4.31
CA ALA A 344 13.68 2.21 -3.82
C ALA A 344 13.33 0.88 -3.16
N LEU A 345 14.07 -0.17 -3.52
CA LEU A 345 13.83 -1.54 -3.08
C LEU A 345 15.15 -2.21 -2.71
N ASP A 346 15.15 -3.01 -1.65
CA ASP A 346 16.27 -3.91 -1.34
C ASP A 346 16.16 -5.16 -2.22
N PRO A 347 17.10 -5.39 -3.15
CA PRO A 347 17.02 -6.48 -4.10
C PRO A 347 17.17 -7.85 -3.46
N ASN A 348 17.72 -7.97 -2.25
CA ASN A 348 17.92 -9.27 -1.59
C ASN A 348 16.71 -9.72 -0.77
N THR A 349 15.82 -8.79 -0.43
CA THR A 349 14.69 -9.05 0.46
C THR A 349 13.34 -8.79 -0.21
N GLY A 350 13.25 -7.81 -1.11
CA GLY A 350 11.98 -7.29 -1.62
C GLY A 350 11.39 -6.17 -0.75
N GLU A 351 12.13 -5.68 0.25
CA GLU A 351 11.68 -4.58 1.10
C GLU A 351 11.54 -3.28 0.30
N ILE A 352 10.35 -2.66 0.30
CA ILE A 352 10.15 -1.33 -0.28
C ILE A 352 10.67 -0.29 0.71
N LEU A 353 11.81 0.33 0.39
CA LEU A 353 12.52 1.26 1.27
C LEU A 353 12.03 2.69 1.14
N ALA A 354 11.61 3.10 -0.07
CA ALA A 354 10.98 4.39 -0.33
C ALA A 354 10.01 4.26 -1.52
N MET A 355 8.88 4.98 -1.45
CA MET A 355 7.88 5.05 -2.53
C MET A 355 7.30 6.47 -2.62
N VAL A 356 7.53 7.12 -3.76
CA VAL A 356 6.94 8.42 -4.10
C VAL A 356 6.23 8.29 -5.44
N GLY A 357 4.92 8.59 -5.46
CA GLY A 357 4.07 8.43 -6.63
C GLY A 357 3.79 9.71 -7.42
N GLY A 358 4.33 10.85 -6.99
CA GLY A 358 4.13 12.15 -7.62
C GLY A 358 4.72 13.29 -6.80
N ARG A 359 4.69 14.50 -7.36
CA ARG A 359 5.33 15.69 -6.78
C ARG A 359 4.67 16.20 -5.51
N ASP A 360 3.35 16.08 -5.46
CA ASP A 360 2.51 16.67 -4.42
C ASP A 360 1.27 15.79 -4.26
N PHE A 361 1.20 15.09 -3.13
CA PHE A 361 0.08 14.19 -2.85
C PHE A 361 -1.24 14.94 -2.70
N ASP A 362 -1.25 16.17 -2.22
CA ASP A 362 -2.48 16.95 -2.05
C ASP A 362 -3.06 17.41 -3.38
N LYS A 363 -2.24 17.51 -4.41
CA LYS A 363 -2.68 17.80 -5.78
C LYS A 363 -3.06 16.56 -6.58
N SER A 364 -2.44 15.41 -6.32
CA SER A 364 -2.73 14.17 -7.05
C SER A 364 -2.57 12.96 -6.14
N LYS A 365 -3.62 12.14 -6.01
CA LYS A 365 -3.56 10.85 -5.27
C LYS A 365 -3.07 9.70 -6.15
N PHE A 366 -2.86 9.94 -7.45
CA PHE A 366 -2.41 8.94 -8.41
C PHE A 366 -0.98 8.49 -8.12
N ASN A 367 -0.83 7.25 -7.66
CA ASN A 367 0.47 6.71 -7.27
C ASN A 367 1.20 6.13 -8.49
N ARG A 368 1.96 6.98 -9.20
CA ARG A 368 2.67 6.59 -10.42
C ARG A 368 3.71 5.48 -10.22
N ALA A 369 4.19 5.27 -9.00
CA ALA A 369 5.12 4.18 -8.71
C ALA A 369 4.49 2.78 -8.91
N THR A 370 3.17 2.67 -8.77
CA THR A 370 2.45 1.38 -8.80
C THR A 370 1.25 1.34 -9.75
N GLN A 371 0.80 2.50 -10.25
CA GLN A 371 -0.44 2.62 -11.03
C GLN A 371 -0.24 3.22 -12.42
N ALA A 372 0.90 3.89 -12.68
CA ALA A 372 1.18 4.45 -14.00
C ALA A 372 1.89 3.41 -14.86
N TYR A 373 1.16 2.91 -15.86
CA TYR A 373 1.73 2.04 -16.89
C TYR A 373 2.38 2.93 -17.94
N ARG A 374 3.70 2.82 -18.08
CA ARG A 374 4.51 3.75 -18.86
C ARG A 374 5.55 3.00 -19.66
N GLN A 375 5.89 3.54 -20.83
CA GLN A 375 6.91 2.93 -21.66
C GLN A 375 8.30 3.13 -21.03
N PRO A 376 9.01 2.05 -20.66
CA PRO A 376 10.35 2.12 -20.09
C PRO A 376 11.40 2.48 -21.15
N GLY A 377 11.03 2.39 -22.44
CA GLY A 377 11.93 2.61 -23.57
C GLY A 377 13.19 1.74 -23.48
N SER A 378 14.35 2.30 -23.78
CA SER A 378 15.63 1.58 -23.73
C SER A 378 15.99 0.95 -22.36
N SER A 379 15.29 1.27 -21.26
CA SER A 379 15.50 0.57 -19.99
C SER A 379 14.92 -0.85 -19.97
N PHE A 380 14.15 -1.26 -21.00
CA PHE A 380 13.73 -2.65 -21.21
C PHE A 380 14.82 -3.53 -21.85
N LYS A 381 15.79 -2.94 -22.57
CA LYS A 381 16.84 -3.68 -23.29
C LYS A 381 17.57 -4.73 -22.44
N PRO A 382 17.90 -4.51 -21.16
CA PRO A 382 18.57 -5.54 -20.36
C PRO A 382 17.80 -6.87 -20.31
N ILE A 383 16.48 -6.87 -20.44
CA ILE A 383 15.65 -8.08 -20.52
C ILE A 383 15.88 -8.81 -21.85
N VAL A 384 16.02 -8.08 -22.95
CA VAL A 384 16.39 -8.64 -24.27
C VAL A 384 17.78 -9.28 -24.20
N TYR A 385 18.76 -8.57 -23.64
CA TYR A 385 20.13 -9.08 -23.53
C TYR A 385 20.24 -10.23 -22.53
N ALA A 386 19.50 -10.21 -21.43
CA ALA A 386 19.39 -11.34 -20.51
C ALA A 386 18.84 -12.59 -21.23
N THR A 387 17.89 -12.42 -22.14
CA THR A 387 17.34 -13.53 -22.95
C THR A 387 18.45 -14.14 -23.81
N ALA A 388 19.24 -13.30 -24.49
CA ALA A 388 20.39 -13.75 -25.28
C ALA A 388 21.43 -14.52 -24.44
N LEU A 389 21.76 -14.00 -23.26
CA LEU A 389 22.71 -14.65 -22.35
C LEU A 389 22.20 -16.02 -21.86
N GLU A 390 20.90 -16.18 -21.59
CA GLU A 390 20.29 -17.47 -21.26
C GLU A 390 20.32 -18.45 -22.45
N GLN A 391 20.49 -17.98 -23.69
CA GLN A 391 20.73 -18.81 -24.86
C GLN A 391 22.23 -19.14 -25.08
N GLY A 392 23.11 -18.70 -24.18
CA GLY A 392 24.55 -18.98 -24.23
C GLY A 392 25.37 -18.01 -25.09
N TYR A 393 24.76 -16.93 -25.57
CA TYR A 393 25.49 -15.79 -26.14
C TYR A 393 26.27 -15.06 -25.05
N ARG A 394 27.32 -14.34 -25.44
CA ARG A 394 28.25 -13.68 -24.51
C ARG A 394 28.30 -12.20 -24.78
N GLY A 395 28.57 -11.40 -23.75
CA GLY A 395 28.74 -9.95 -23.90
C GLY A 395 29.84 -9.54 -24.90
N VAL A 396 30.80 -10.43 -25.16
CA VAL A 396 31.88 -10.25 -26.15
C VAL A 396 31.48 -10.62 -27.57
N ASP A 397 30.40 -11.39 -27.77
CA ASP A 397 29.90 -11.72 -29.11
C ASP A 397 29.44 -10.44 -29.80
N HIS A 398 29.45 -10.44 -31.13
CA HIS A 398 29.18 -9.29 -31.97
C HIS A 398 27.78 -9.32 -32.56
N ILE A 399 27.27 -8.15 -32.90
CA ILE A 399 26.02 -7.92 -33.61
C ILE A 399 26.15 -6.71 -34.50
N LEU A 400 25.36 -6.63 -35.57
CA LEU A 400 25.38 -5.49 -36.46
C LEU A 400 24.59 -4.30 -35.89
N ASP A 401 25.24 -3.14 -35.86
CA ASP A 401 24.61 -1.83 -35.92
C ASP A 401 24.61 -1.36 -37.38
N ALA A 402 23.54 -1.66 -38.09
CA ALA A 402 23.30 -1.30 -39.49
C ALA A 402 21.83 -0.90 -39.70
N PRO A 403 21.47 -0.20 -40.80
CA PRO A 403 20.08 0.11 -41.11
C PRO A 403 19.16 -1.12 -41.05
N LEU A 404 17.91 -0.90 -40.64
CA LEU A 404 16.85 -1.90 -40.66
C LEU A 404 15.67 -1.34 -41.44
N LEU A 405 15.22 -2.08 -42.45
CA LEU A 405 14.00 -1.80 -43.18
C LEU A 405 13.22 -3.09 -43.34
N PHE A 406 12.06 -3.16 -42.68
CA PHE A 406 11.20 -4.32 -42.75
C PHE A 406 10.19 -4.21 -43.90
N PRO A 407 9.66 -5.34 -44.42
CA PRO A 407 8.72 -5.34 -45.56
C PRO A 407 7.46 -4.48 -45.36
N ASN A 408 7.03 -4.28 -44.11
CA ASN A 408 5.87 -3.44 -43.77
C ASN A 408 6.19 -1.94 -43.66
N GLY A 409 7.42 -1.52 -44.01
CA GLY A 409 7.89 -0.15 -43.93
C GLY A 409 8.37 0.28 -42.54
N TRP A 410 8.32 -0.60 -41.52
CA TRP A 410 8.91 -0.28 -40.23
C TRP A 410 10.44 -0.20 -40.36
N SER A 411 11.01 0.93 -39.95
CA SER A 411 12.43 1.22 -40.12
C SER A 411 13.00 1.81 -38.82
N PRO A 412 13.23 0.99 -37.78
CA PRO A 412 13.77 1.48 -36.51
C PRO A 412 15.19 2.04 -36.70
N SER A 413 15.46 3.20 -36.12
CA SER A 413 16.75 3.88 -36.21
C SER A 413 17.39 4.12 -34.85
N ASN A 414 18.70 4.40 -34.85
CA ASN A 414 19.41 4.86 -33.66
C ASN A 414 19.00 6.29 -33.30
N TYR A 415 19.26 6.68 -32.05
CA TYR A 415 18.95 8.02 -31.54
C TYR A 415 19.71 9.13 -32.28
N THR A 416 20.97 8.86 -32.67
CA THR A 416 21.71 9.68 -33.64
C THR A 416 21.37 9.21 -35.05
N SER A 417 20.53 9.97 -35.76
CA SER A 417 20.11 9.64 -37.12
C SER A 417 21.31 9.50 -38.08
N ASN A 418 21.26 8.48 -38.94
CA ASN A 418 22.21 8.19 -40.03
C ASN A 418 23.64 7.80 -39.64
N LYS A 419 23.91 7.47 -38.36
CA LYS A 419 25.20 6.91 -37.94
C LYS A 419 25.02 5.47 -37.44
N TYR A 420 25.90 4.61 -37.92
CA TYR A 420 25.91 3.18 -37.67
C TYR A 420 27.36 2.80 -37.35
N ASP A 421 27.57 2.16 -36.20
CA ASP A 421 28.90 1.73 -35.74
C ASP A 421 29.36 0.43 -36.43
N GLY A 422 28.51 -0.18 -37.27
CA GLY A 422 28.81 -1.44 -37.94
C GLY A 422 28.80 -2.62 -36.97
N GLU A 423 29.69 -3.58 -37.18
CA GLU A 423 29.89 -4.71 -36.28
C GLU A 423 30.44 -4.26 -34.91
N ILE A 424 29.69 -4.55 -33.85
CA ILE A 424 30.01 -4.18 -32.47
C ILE A 424 29.70 -5.30 -31.49
N THR A 425 30.41 -5.35 -30.36
CA THR A 425 30.12 -6.29 -29.27
C THR A 425 28.74 -6.05 -28.65
N LEU A 426 28.07 -7.10 -28.17
CA LEU A 426 26.81 -7.01 -27.41
C LEU A 426 26.97 -6.08 -26.19
N LEU A 427 28.13 -6.13 -25.54
CA LEU A 427 28.51 -5.18 -24.49
C LEU A 427 28.39 -3.74 -24.98
N THR A 428 29.03 -3.41 -26.10
CA THR A 428 29.03 -2.05 -26.64
C THR A 428 27.65 -1.62 -27.08
N ALA A 429 26.90 -2.52 -27.72
CA ALA A 429 25.52 -2.28 -28.12
C ALA A 429 24.62 -1.94 -26.91
N LEU A 430 24.76 -2.65 -25.78
CA LEU A 430 24.02 -2.34 -24.55
C LEU A 430 24.50 -1.04 -23.88
N ALA A 431 25.81 -0.84 -23.76
CA ALA A 431 26.42 0.33 -23.13
C ALA A 431 26.05 1.64 -23.84
N LYS A 432 26.11 1.65 -25.17
CA LYS A 432 25.68 2.76 -26.03
C LYS A 432 24.17 2.79 -26.30
N SER A 433 23.44 1.75 -25.88
CA SER A 433 21.99 1.63 -26.04
C SER A 433 21.52 1.67 -27.49
N ILE A 434 22.21 0.94 -28.38
CA ILE A 434 21.94 0.89 -29.83
C ILE A 434 20.58 0.22 -30.11
N ASN A 435 19.75 0.82 -30.96
CA ASN A 435 18.37 0.37 -31.21
C ASN A 435 18.33 -0.78 -32.21
N THR A 436 19.05 -0.62 -33.32
CA THR A 436 19.12 -1.61 -34.41
C THR A 436 19.64 -2.96 -33.93
N SER A 437 20.70 -2.98 -33.12
CA SER A 437 21.24 -4.19 -32.51
C SER A 437 20.25 -4.86 -31.55
N ALA A 438 19.49 -4.09 -30.77
CA ALA A 438 18.47 -4.67 -29.89
C ALA A 438 17.34 -5.34 -30.67
N VAL A 439 16.90 -4.75 -31.79
CA VAL A 439 15.89 -5.34 -32.68
C VAL A 439 16.41 -6.61 -33.34
N ARG A 440 17.65 -6.60 -33.84
CA ARG A 440 18.31 -7.81 -34.39
C ARG A 440 18.40 -8.92 -33.35
N LEU A 441 18.81 -8.59 -32.13
CA LEU A 441 18.89 -9.56 -31.05
C LEU A 441 17.52 -10.17 -30.74
N ALA A 442 16.46 -9.36 -30.75
CA ALA A 442 15.10 -9.85 -30.60
C ALA A 442 14.61 -10.72 -31.78
N GLN A 443 15.10 -10.51 -33.00
CA GLN A 443 14.84 -11.43 -34.12
C GLN A 443 15.55 -12.77 -33.93
N ILE A 444 16.79 -12.75 -33.42
CA ILE A 444 17.59 -13.96 -33.14
C ILE A 444 16.95 -14.76 -32.01
N ASP A 445 16.62 -14.09 -30.90
CA ASP A 445 16.09 -14.73 -29.70
C ASP A 445 14.59 -15.01 -29.78
N GLY A 446 13.83 -14.26 -30.56
CA GLY A 446 12.38 -14.38 -30.66
C GLY A 446 11.63 -13.69 -29.50
N VAL A 447 10.53 -13.01 -29.84
CA VAL A 447 9.74 -12.21 -28.90
C VAL A 447 9.10 -13.04 -27.78
N GLY A 448 8.69 -14.28 -28.07
CA GLY A 448 8.11 -15.19 -27.06
C GLY A 448 9.06 -15.45 -25.89
N ARG A 449 10.34 -15.76 -26.16
CA ARG A 449 11.34 -15.98 -25.10
C ARG A 449 11.61 -14.72 -24.29
N ILE A 450 11.63 -13.55 -24.92
CA ILE A 450 11.78 -12.26 -24.25
C ILE A 450 10.58 -12.02 -23.31
N ALA A 451 9.37 -12.31 -23.79
CA ALA A 451 8.16 -12.18 -22.98
C ALA A 451 8.17 -13.15 -21.79
N ASP A 452 8.53 -14.41 -22.00
CA ASP A 452 8.63 -15.43 -20.94
C ASP A 452 9.66 -15.03 -19.89
N LEU A 453 10.84 -14.55 -20.31
CA LEU A 453 11.86 -14.04 -19.39
C LEU A 453 11.32 -12.84 -18.60
N ALA A 454 10.68 -11.87 -19.27
CA ALA A 454 10.09 -10.71 -18.61
C ALA A 454 9.10 -11.13 -17.52
N ARG A 455 8.25 -12.14 -17.78
CA ARG A 455 7.34 -12.71 -16.77
C ARG A 455 8.10 -13.33 -15.60
N ARG A 456 9.12 -14.15 -15.87
CA ARG A 456 9.94 -14.82 -14.84
C ARG A 456 10.58 -13.82 -13.87
N ILE A 457 11.03 -12.68 -14.36
CA ILE A 457 11.71 -11.65 -13.55
C ILE A 457 10.78 -10.60 -12.94
N GLY A 458 9.46 -10.74 -13.06
CA GLY A 458 8.48 -9.91 -12.33
C GLY A 458 7.74 -8.85 -13.14
N ILE A 459 7.79 -8.86 -14.47
CA ILE A 459 6.92 -8.03 -15.31
C ILE A 459 5.53 -8.69 -15.39
N THR A 460 4.54 -8.07 -14.76
CA THR A 460 3.16 -8.61 -14.62
C THR A 460 2.14 -7.93 -15.52
N THR A 461 2.47 -6.78 -16.11
CA THR A 461 1.59 -6.00 -16.98
C THR A 461 0.93 -6.85 -18.07
N PRO A 462 -0.37 -6.71 -18.33
CA PRO A 462 -0.99 -7.37 -19.49
C PRO A 462 -0.59 -6.71 -20.82
N TYR A 463 0.08 -5.56 -20.79
CA TYR A 463 0.41 -4.73 -21.96
C TYR A 463 1.82 -4.99 -22.50
N LEU A 464 2.22 -6.26 -22.53
CA LEU A 464 3.50 -6.68 -23.11
C LEU A 464 3.31 -6.94 -24.61
N PRO A 465 4.01 -6.22 -25.51
CA PRO A 465 3.89 -6.43 -26.95
C PRO A 465 4.39 -7.80 -27.36
N ASP A 466 3.74 -8.39 -28.36
CA ASP A 466 4.10 -9.67 -28.98
C ASP A 466 4.81 -9.48 -30.33
N ASP A 467 5.31 -8.26 -30.59
CA ASP A 467 6.06 -7.88 -31.80
C ASP A 467 7.45 -7.32 -31.45
N LEU A 468 8.31 -7.15 -32.47
CA LEU A 468 9.70 -6.70 -32.29
C LEU A 468 9.87 -5.33 -31.62
N SER A 469 8.84 -4.50 -31.56
CA SER A 469 8.95 -3.20 -30.90
C SER A 469 9.23 -3.33 -29.40
N VAL A 470 8.92 -4.50 -28.80
CA VAL A 470 9.26 -4.79 -27.39
C VAL A 470 10.75 -4.61 -27.10
N ALA A 471 11.62 -4.86 -28.09
CA ALA A 471 13.07 -4.68 -27.96
C ALA A 471 13.49 -3.22 -27.73
N LEU A 472 12.62 -2.29 -28.12
CA LEU A 472 12.77 -0.84 -27.92
C LEU A 472 12.03 -0.34 -26.67
N GLY A 473 11.39 -1.23 -25.92
CA GLY A 473 10.67 -0.93 -24.68
C GLY A 473 9.33 -0.26 -24.90
N THR A 474 8.56 -0.73 -25.89
CA THR A 474 7.19 -0.28 -26.13
C THR A 474 6.15 -0.86 -25.16
N ALA A 475 6.57 -1.78 -24.28
CA ALA A 475 5.74 -2.32 -23.21
C ALA A 475 5.32 -1.24 -22.22
N SER A 476 4.10 -1.31 -21.70
CA SER A 476 3.64 -0.38 -20.66
C SER A 476 3.76 -1.05 -19.29
N VAL A 477 4.71 -0.61 -18.47
CA VAL A 477 5.05 -1.19 -17.16
C VAL A 477 5.02 -0.13 -16.07
N THR A 478 4.91 -0.55 -14.81
CA THR A 478 5.02 0.34 -13.65
C THR A 478 6.48 0.44 -13.16
N PRO A 479 6.86 1.55 -12.48
CA PRO A 479 8.17 1.65 -11.83
C PRO A 479 8.46 0.52 -10.83
N LEU A 480 7.45 0.03 -10.11
CA LEU A 480 7.60 -1.12 -9.21
C LEU A 480 7.94 -2.42 -9.97
N GLU A 481 7.34 -2.68 -11.13
CA GLU A 481 7.69 -3.87 -11.92
C GLU A 481 9.14 -3.80 -12.42
N MET A 482 9.58 -2.62 -12.86
CA MET A 482 10.96 -2.42 -13.29
C MET A 482 11.96 -2.56 -12.14
N SER A 483 11.60 -2.16 -10.92
CA SER A 483 12.47 -2.34 -9.75
C SER A 483 12.63 -3.81 -9.38
N VAL A 484 11.57 -4.62 -9.47
CA VAL A 484 11.63 -6.07 -9.28
C VAL A 484 12.47 -6.75 -10.35
N ALA A 485 12.27 -6.39 -11.63
CA ALA A 485 13.06 -6.93 -12.74
C ALA A 485 14.56 -6.65 -12.56
N TYR A 486 14.94 -5.42 -12.20
CA TYR A 486 16.35 -5.05 -11.99
C TYR A 486 16.94 -5.63 -10.70
N SER A 487 16.10 -5.93 -9.72
CA SER A 487 16.53 -6.63 -8.50
C SER A 487 17.07 -8.02 -8.81
N THR A 488 16.47 -8.71 -9.80
CA THR A 488 16.94 -10.01 -10.28
C THR A 488 18.39 -9.95 -10.78
N PHE A 489 18.81 -8.84 -11.40
CA PHE A 489 20.20 -8.66 -11.83
C PHE A 489 21.12 -8.30 -10.67
N ALA A 490 20.62 -7.55 -9.69
CA ALA A 490 21.37 -7.15 -8.50
C ALA A 490 21.61 -8.29 -7.51
N ASN A 491 20.69 -9.25 -7.41
CA ASN A 491 20.70 -10.30 -6.40
C ASN A 491 21.03 -11.71 -6.94
N ASN A 492 21.72 -11.79 -8.08
CA ASN A 492 22.20 -13.04 -8.67
C ASN A 492 21.11 -13.99 -9.19
N GLY A 493 20.01 -13.44 -9.72
CA GLY A 493 19.05 -14.20 -10.52
C GLY A 493 17.74 -14.54 -9.80
N TYR A 494 17.49 -13.97 -8.61
CA TYR A 494 16.27 -14.23 -7.84
C TYR A 494 15.23 -13.12 -8.08
N LYS A 495 14.00 -13.50 -8.46
CA LYS A 495 12.86 -12.59 -8.41
C LYS A 495 12.41 -12.44 -6.96
N VAL A 496 12.26 -11.19 -6.50
CA VAL A 496 11.68 -10.86 -5.20
C VAL A 496 10.18 -10.60 -5.30
N GLU A 497 9.42 -10.97 -4.28
CA GLU A 497 8.06 -10.42 -4.10
C GLU A 497 8.13 -9.16 -3.23
N PRO A 498 7.76 -7.98 -3.76
CA PRO A 498 7.88 -6.74 -3.01
C PRO A 498 6.84 -6.66 -1.89
N TYR A 499 7.27 -6.33 -0.68
CA TYR A 499 6.41 -6.14 0.47
C TYR A 499 6.73 -4.84 1.21
N ALA A 500 5.70 -4.29 1.87
CA ALA A 500 5.76 -2.98 2.51
C ALA A 500 5.56 -3.04 4.04
N VAL A 501 4.89 -4.08 4.54
CA VAL A 501 4.62 -4.29 5.97
C VAL A 501 5.41 -5.50 6.43
N LYS A 502 6.30 -5.35 7.42
CA LYS A 502 7.06 -6.45 8.02
C LYS A 502 6.25 -7.17 9.07
N GLU A 503 5.56 -6.43 9.93
CA GLU A 503 4.82 -6.99 11.05
C GLU A 503 3.66 -6.08 11.45
N ILE A 504 2.55 -6.68 11.87
CA ILE A 504 1.42 -5.98 12.48
C ILE A 504 1.19 -6.59 13.85
N LEU A 505 1.28 -5.74 14.89
CA LEU A 505 0.99 -6.13 16.25
C LEU A 505 -0.36 -5.56 16.69
N SER A 506 -1.05 -6.30 17.56
CA SER A 506 -2.20 -5.80 18.30
C SER A 506 -1.77 -4.73 19.31
N GLN A 507 -2.74 -4.02 19.89
CA GLN A 507 -2.49 -3.09 21.01
C GLN A 507 -1.73 -3.75 22.18
N ARG A 508 -1.95 -5.05 22.39
CA ARG A 508 -1.32 -5.86 23.46
C ARG A 508 0.07 -6.38 23.09
N GLY A 509 0.55 -6.10 21.87
CA GLY A 509 1.84 -6.58 21.37
C GLY A 509 1.81 -8.01 20.81
N GLU A 510 0.62 -8.60 20.63
CA GLU A 510 0.48 -9.90 19.98
C GLU A 510 0.69 -9.76 18.47
N SER A 511 1.51 -10.62 17.88
CA SER A 511 1.74 -10.61 16.43
C SER A 511 0.51 -11.12 15.68
N LEU A 512 -0.06 -10.25 14.83
CA LEU A 512 -1.24 -10.53 14.00
C LEU A 512 -0.85 -10.93 12.58
N GLU A 513 0.26 -10.41 12.08
CA GLU A 513 0.80 -10.69 10.76
C GLU A 513 2.31 -10.47 10.77
N GLN A 514 3.04 -11.37 10.11
CA GLN A 514 4.48 -11.26 9.91
C GLN A 514 4.81 -11.62 8.46
N ASN A 515 5.50 -10.74 7.78
CA ASN A 515 5.96 -10.92 6.41
C ASN A 515 7.49 -10.95 6.37
N GLY A 516 8.01 -11.63 5.37
CA GLY A 516 9.45 -11.70 5.14
C GLY A 516 9.76 -11.92 3.65
N PRO A 517 11.05 -11.99 3.33
CA PRO A 517 11.53 -12.17 1.97
C PRO A 517 10.96 -13.41 1.30
N LYS A 518 10.45 -13.24 0.07
CA LYS A 518 10.06 -14.33 -0.81
C LYS A 518 10.86 -14.23 -2.09
N LEU A 519 11.74 -15.19 -2.28
CA LEU A 519 12.69 -15.26 -3.39
C LEU A 519 12.37 -16.47 -4.25
N THR A 520 12.39 -16.29 -5.57
CA THR A 520 12.24 -17.39 -6.52
C THR A 520 13.34 -17.28 -7.56
N SER A 521 14.07 -18.37 -7.82
CA SER A 521 15.03 -18.40 -8.92
C SER A 521 14.30 -18.09 -10.24
N ALA A 522 14.79 -17.08 -10.97
CA ALA A 522 14.15 -16.58 -12.18
C ALA A 522 15.03 -16.75 -13.42
N ILE A 523 16.33 -16.52 -13.27
CA ILE A 523 17.37 -16.70 -14.30
C ILE A 523 18.60 -17.34 -13.67
N SER A 524 19.51 -17.88 -14.49
CA SER A 524 20.75 -18.45 -13.97
C SER A 524 21.60 -17.39 -13.24
N PRO A 525 22.30 -17.74 -12.14
CA PRO A 525 23.21 -16.81 -11.47
C PRO A 525 24.31 -16.31 -12.42
N THR A 526 24.81 -17.16 -13.31
CA THR A 526 25.74 -16.80 -14.39
C THR A 526 25.20 -15.66 -15.26
N THR A 527 23.97 -15.79 -15.79
CA THR A 527 23.37 -14.73 -16.61
C THR A 527 23.16 -13.44 -15.81
N ALA A 528 22.65 -13.54 -14.58
CA ALA A 528 22.41 -12.35 -13.75
C ALA A 528 23.71 -11.57 -13.50
N VAL A 529 24.79 -12.27 -13.13
CA VAL A 529 26.10 -11.68 -12.84
C VAL A 529 26.76 -11.14 -14.10
N SER A 530 26.72 -11.89 -15.21
CA SER A 530 27.25 -11.42 -16.50
C SER A 530 26.53 -10.16 -17.00
N LEU A 531 25.19 -10.15 -16.97
CA LEU A 531 24.42 -8.98 -17.36
C LEU A 531 24.69 -7.79 -16.44
N ARG A 532 24.75 -8.00 -15.11
CA ARG A 532 25.10 -6.94 -14.15
C ARG A 532 26.45 -6.33 -14.49
N SER A 533 27.47 -7.14 -14.78
CA SER A 533 28.80 -6.65 -15.19
C SER A 533 28.75 -5.81 -16.48
N MET A 534 27.87 -6.14 -17.43
CA MET A 534 27.63 -5.32 -18.63
C MET A 534 26.89 -4.02 -18.29
N LEU A 535 25.92 -4.04 -17.37
CA LEU A 535 25.22 -2.84 -16.89
C LEU A 535 26.11 -1.90 -16.10
N GLU A 536 27.13 -2.40 -15.42
CA GLU A 536 28.19 -1.58 -14.81
C GLU A 536 29.02 -0.84 -15.85
N GLN A 537 29.09 -1.34 -17.09
CA GLN A 537 29.74 -0.62 -18.19
C GLN A 537 28.86 0.51 -18.75
N VAL A 538 27.53 0.36 -18.70
CA VAL A 538 26.60 1.44 -19.04
C VAL A 538 26.83 2.66 -18.14
N THR A 539 27.03 2.44 -16.85
CA THR A 539 27.30 3.47 -15.83
C THR A 539 28.78 3.82 -15.69
N GLY A 540 29.68 3.02 -16.25
CA GLY A 540 31.11 3.32 -16.32
C GLY A 540 31.47 4.27 -17.46
N TRP A 541 31.04 3.97 -18.68
CA TRP A 541 31.39 4.76 -19.87
C TRP A 541 30.26 4.89 -20.91
N GLY A 542 29.15 4.19 -20.71
CA GLY A 542 27.99 4.25 -21.61
C GLY A 542 27.05 5.41 -21.34
N THR A 543 25.80 5.26 -21.80
CA THR A 543 24.74 6.27 -21.66
C THR A 543 24.42 6.69 -20.23
N GLY A 544 24.77 5.87 -19.23
CA GLY A 544 24.54 6.10 -17.81
C GLY A 544 25.78 6.59 -17.06
N ALA A 545 26.88 6.95 -17.74
CA ALA A 545 28.18 7.23 -17.10
C ALA A 545 28.11 8.22 -15.92
N ARG A 546 27.20 9.20 -15.99
CA ARG A 546 27.00 10.18 -14.93
C ARG A 546 26.45 9.59 -13.63
N ALA A 547 25.85 8.40 -13.66
CA ALA A 547 25.25 7.74 -12.50
C ALA A 547 26.28 7.12 -11.56
N LYS A 548 27.55 6.97 -11.96
CA LYS A 548 28.59 6.36 -11.13
C LYS A 548 28.62 6.97 -9.73
N ILE A 549 28.54 6.10 -8.71
CA ILE A 549 28.65 6.44 -7.30
C ILE A 549 30.10 6.15 -6.85
N PRO A 550 30.82 7.12 -6.28
CA PRO A 550 32.19 6.90 -5.81
C PRO A 550 32.26 5.77 -4.78
N ASN A 551 33.27 4.89 -4.90
CA ASN A 551 33.52 3.75 -4.01
C ASN A 551 32.46 2.63 -4.01
N TYR A 552 31.46 2.70 -4.87
CA TYR A 552 30.47 1.65 -5.03
C TYR A 552 30.47 1.10 -6.47
N GLU A 553 30.32 -0.21 -6.61
CA GLU A 553 29.83 -0.81 -7.84
C GLU A 553 28.44 -0.26 -8.13
N THR A 554 28.21 0.14 -9.37
CA THR A 554 26.98 0.83 -9.78
C THR A 554 26.59 0.28 -11.11
N PHE A 555 25.38 -0.24 -11.24
CA PHE A 555 24.82 -0.71 -12.49
C PHE A 555 23.55 0.06 -12.80
N GLY A 556 23.17 0.15 -14.06
CA GLY A 556 21.90 0.76 -14.43
C GLY A 556 21.74 1.01 -15.91
N LYS A 557 20.57 1.53 -16.27
CA LYS A 557 20.20 1.79 -17.66
C LYS A 557 19.30 3.01 -17.76
N THR A 558 19.60 3.84 -18.76
CA THR A 558 18.72 4.94 -19.19
C THR A 558 17.60 4.42 -20.08
N GLY A 559 16.41 4.99 -19.93
CA GLY A 559 15.27 4.80 -20.81
C GLY A 559 14.73 6.14 -21.29
N THR A 560 14.39 6.21 -22.58
CA THR A 560 13.78 7.37 -23.22
C THR A 560 12.83 6.87 -24.30
N THR A 561 11.62 7.43 -24.40
CA THR A 561 10.70 7.19 -25.51
C THR A 561 11.00 8.10 -26.70
N ASN A 562 10.58 7.73 -27.91
CA ASN A 562 10.89 8.47 -29.14
C ASN A 562 10.35 9.91 -29.12
N ASP A 563 9.19 10.13 -28.51
CA ASP A 563 8.55 11.44 -28.41
C ASP A 563 8.95 12.22 -27.14
N TRP A 564 9.95 11.75 -26.40
CA TRP A 564 10.40 12.32 -25.11
C TRP A 564 9.25 12.53 -24.11
N THR A 565 8.28 11.62 -24.13
CA THR A 565 7.13 11.62 -23.20
C THR A 565 7.52 11.08 -21.84
N ASP A 566 8.47 10.13 -21.81
CA ASP A 566 8.87 9.39 -20.63
C ASP A 566 10.40 9.29 -20.56
N ALA A 567 10.93 9.64 -19.41
CA ALA A 567 12.35 9.58 -19.08
C ALA A 567 12.56 8.68 -17.87
N TRP A 568 13.47 7.72 -18.01
CA TRP A 568 13.74 6.69 -17.00
C TRP A 568 15.21 6.58 -16.67
N PHE A 569 15.50 6.28 -15.42
CA PHE A 569 16.73 5.66 -15.01
C PHE A 569 16.42 4.55 -14.00
N VAL A 570 16.95 3.35 -14.28
CA VAL A 570 16.71 2.13 -13.50
C VAL A 570 18.07 1.54 -13.19
N GLY A 571 18.39 1.33 -11.92
CA GLY A 571 19.73 0.88 -11.54
C GLY A 571 19.92 0.81 -10.03
N GLY A 572 21.12 0.44 -9.60
CA GLY A 572 21.40 0.23 -8.19
C GLY A 572 22.88 0.16 -7.84
N VAL A 573 23.09 -0.01 -6.55
CA VAL A 573 24.35 -0.40 -5.91
C VAL A 573 24.08 -1.67 -5.07
N PRO A 574 25.08 -2.37 -4.52
CA PRO A 574 24.83 -3.56 -3.71
C PRO A 574 23.84 -3.27 -2.56
N GLY A 575 22.78 -4.06 -2.47
CA GLY A 575 21.72 -3.91 -1.45
C GLY A 575 20.69 -2.81 -1.73
N LEU A 576 20.72 -2.14 -2.89
CA LEU A 576 19.74 -1.10 -3.23
C LEU A 576 19.49 -0.99 -4.74
N VAL A 577 18.23 -1.18 -5.16
CA VAL A 577 17.76 -0.87 -6.52
C VAL A 577 16.78 0.31 -6.46
N VAL A 578 16.98 1.29 -7.34
CA VAL A 578 16.17 2.49 -7.43
C VAL A 578 15.72 2.73 -8.86
N VAL A 579 14.46 3.12 -9.00
CA VAL A 579 13.84 3.48 -10.27
C VAL A 579 13.33 4.90 -10.17
N VAL A 580 13.73 5.72 -11.14
CA VAL A 580 13.20 7.07 -11.32
C VAL A 580 12.53 7.14 -12.68
N TYR A 581 11.27 7.56 -12.66
CA TYR A 581 10.44 7.84 -13.82
C TYR A 581 10.00 9.30 -13.79
N ILE A 582 10.06 9.97 -14.94
CA ILE A 582 9.56 11.34 -15.14
C ILE A 582 8.74 11.36 -16.43
N GLY A 583 7.53 11.91 -16.37
CA GLY A 583 6.59 11.94 -17.49
C GLY A 583 5.36 12.79 -17.19
N ASN A 584 4.64 13.20 -18.22
CA ASN A 584 3.36 13.91 -18.06
C ASN A 584 2.20 12.91 -18.12
N ASP A 585 1.18 13.08 -17.26
CA ASP A 585 0.04 12.16 -17.22
C ASP A 585 -0.74 12.08 -18.53
N ASN A 586 -0.80 13.19 -19.25
CA ASN A 586 -1.45 13.31 -20.57
C ASN A 586 -0.58 12.86 -21.76
N HIS A 587 0.59 12.27 -21.47
CA HIS A 587 1.55 11.74 -22.44
C HIS A 587 2.10 12.80 -23.40
N LYS A 588 1.97 14.09 -23.05
CA LYS A 588 2.62 15.14 -23.82
C LYS A 588 4.13 15.07 -23.60
N PRO A 589 4.94 15.37 -24.64
CA PRO A 589 6.39 15.46 -24.52
C PRO A 589 6.82 16.35 -23.35
N LEU A 590 7.90 15.97 -22.68
CA LEU A 590 8.51 16.74 -21.59
C LEU A 590 9.10 18.08 -22.06
N GLY A 591 9.37 18.22 -23.36
CA GLY A 591 10.08 19.36 -23.93
C GLY A 591 11.59 19.30 -23.70
N GLY A 592 12.35 20.09 -24.47
CA GLY A 592 13.78 20.34 -24.21
C GLY A 592 14.77 19.17 -24.38
N ARG A 593 14.50 18.16 -25.23
CA ARG A 593 15.33 16.92 -25.33
C ARG A 593 15.56 16.25 -23.95
N SER A 594 14.55 16.27 -23.08
CA SER A 594 14.59 15.68 -21.74
C SER A 594 14.63 14.14 -21.80
N THR A 595 15.82 13.60 -22.04
CA THR A 595 16.08 12.14 -22.05
C THR A 595 16.22 11.57 -20.64
N GLY A 596 16.21 10.24 -20.49
CA GLY A 596 16.50 9.57 -19.22
C GLY A 596 17.82 10.01 -18.57
N ALA A 597 18.85 10.29 -19.37
CA ALA A 597 20.16 10.76 -18.88
C ALA A 597 20.16 12.22 -18.38
N VAL A 598 19.20 13.02 -18.83
CA VAL A 598 19.10 14.46 -18.51
C VAL A 598 18.09 14.72 -17.39
N ALA A 599 16.96 14.01 -17.40
CA ALA A 599 15.86 14.23 -16.46
C ALA A 599 15.92 13.26 -15.27
N ALA A 600 15.89 11.95 -15.52
CA ALA A 600 15.72 10.94 -14.45
C ALA A 600 17.05 10.58 -13.74
N LEU A 601 18.15 10.48 -14.48
CA LEU A 601 19.45 10.08 -13.94
C LEU A 601 19.96 11.03 -12.82
N PRO A 602 19.91 12.37 -12.94
CA PRO A 602 20.36 13.25 -11.86
C PRO A 602 19.58 13.06 -10.56
N VAL A 603 18.25 12.91 -10.66
CA VAL A 603 17.36 12.61 -9.52
C VAL A 603 17.76 11.29 -8.86
N TRP A 604 17.99 10.25 -9.67
CA TRP A 604 18.46 8.95 -9.20
C TRP A 604 19.80 9.06 -8.47
N LYS A 605 20.76 9.78 -9.06
CA LYS A 605 22.11 9.94 -8.50
C LYS A 605 22.07 10.66 -7.17
N GLU A 606 21.29 11.74 -7.07
CA GLU A 606 21.15 12.50 -5.83
C GLU A 606 20.58 11.62 -4.71
N PHE A 607 19.53 10.85 -5.00
CA PHE A 607 18.93 9.93 -4.04
C PHE A 607 19.91 8.83 -3.60
N VAL A 608 20.56 8.14 -4.54
CA VAL A 608 21.49 7.04 -4.20
C VAL A 608 22.72 7.55 -3.47
N SER A 609 23.26 8.72 -3.86
CA SER A 609 24.38 9.35 -3.13
C SER A 609 24.02 9.68 -1.68
N TYR A 610 22.77 10.05 -1.40
CA TYR A 610 22.29 10.19 -0.03
C TYR A 610 22.15 8.83 0.66
N ALA A 611 21.53 7.85 -0.02
CA ALA A 611 21.27 6.54 0.55
C ALA A 611 22.55 5.83 1.01
N VAL A 612 23.64 5.87 0.23
CA VAL A 612 24.93 5.26 0.61
C VAL A 612 25.62 5.93 1.80
N THR A 613 25.17 7.11 2.23
CA THR A 613 25.64 7.77 3.46
C THR A 613 24.79 7.44 4.69
N LYS A 614 23.60 6.87 4.48
CA LYS A 614 22.63 6.57 5.54
C LYS A 614 22.51 5.08 5.82
N MET A 615 22.63 4.27 4.78
CA MET A 615 22.53 2.82 4.86
C MET A 615 23.91 2.20 4.96
N ASN A 616 24.02 1.09 5.69
CA ASN A 616 25.20 0.24 5.69
C ASN A 616 25.16 -0.69 4.46
N LEU A 617 25.52 -0.18 3.29
CA LEU A 617 25.52 -0.92 2.02
C LEU A 617 26.92 -1.46 1.69
N PRO A 618 27.05 -2.68 1.15
CA PRO A 618 28.32 -3.15 0.61
C PRO A 618 28.80 -2.29 -0.56
N SER A 619 30.12 -2.15 -0.72
CA SER A 619 30.72 -1.44 -1.85
C SER A 619 30.78 -2.26 -3.14
N SER A 620 30.70 -3.59 -3.04
CA SER A 620 30.74 -4.54 -4.17
C SER A 620 29.64 -5.59 -4.07
N PHE A 621 29.20 -6.11 -5.22
CA PHE A 621 28.20 -7.15 -5.32
C PHE A 621 28.80 -8.52 -4.95
N SER A 622 28.09 -9.29 -4.13
CA SER A 622 28.47 -10.67 -3.87
C SER A 622 28.22 -11.54 -5.09
N ILE A 623 29.25 -12.26 -5.54
CA ILE A 623 29.16 -13.27 -6.58
C ILE A 623 29.08 -14.64 -5.90
N PRO A 624 27.99 -15.41 -6.07
CA PRO A 624 27.85 -16.69 -5.43
C PRO A 624 28.69 -17.74 -6.17
N GLY A 625 29.19 -18.76 -5.45
CA GLY A 625 30.11 -19.74 -6.03
C GLY A 625 29.51 -20.56 -7.17
N ASP A 626 28.19 -20.76 -7.16
CA ASP A 626 27.40 -21.44 -8.18
C ASP A 626 27.11 -20.56 -9.42
N ALA A 627 27.54 -19.29 -9.43
CA ALA A 627 27.50 -18.49 -10.65
C ALA A 627 28.51 -18.96 -11.70
N GLU A 628 29.55 -19.69 -11.31
CA GLU A 628 30.58 -20.24 -12.21
C GLU A 628 31.05 -19.18 -13.21
N VAL A 629 31.43 -17.99 -12.71
CA VAL A 629 31.92 -16.89 -13.53
C VAL A 629 33.40 -16.60 -13.30
N GLU A 630 34.07 -16.14 -14.34
CA GLU A 630 35.44 -15.62 -14.30
C GLU A 630 35.48 -14.13 -14.71
N ALA A 631 36.38 -13.37 -14.09
CA ALA A 631 36.61 -11.97 -14.41
C ALA A 631 37.66 -11.85 -15.52
N VAL A 632 37.26 -11.31 -16.67
CA VAL A 632 38.11 -11.27 -17.87
C VAL A 632 38.23 -9.85 -18.37
N ARG A 633 39.47 -9.40 -18.54
CA ARG A 633 39.78 -8.10 -19.13
C ARG A 633 39.78 -8.23 -20.65
N VAL A 634 38.77 -7.65 -21.30
CA VAL A 634 38.53 -7.77 -22.75
C VAL A 634 38.66 -6.42 -23.46
N CYS A 635 39.06 -6.45 -24.73
CA CYS A 635 39.02 -5.29 -25.60
C CYS A 635 37.55 -4.96 -25.93
N LYS A 636 37.10 -3.74 -25.64
CA LYS A 636 35.70 -3.32 -25.89
C LYS A 636 35.32 -3.44 -27.37
N THR A 637 36.29 -3.22 -28.25
CA THR A 637 36.11 -3.24 -29.70
C THR A 637 35.98 -4.67 -30.21
N THR A 638 36.98 -5.53 -29.94
CA THR A 638 37.05 -6.85 -30.58
C THR A 638 36.46 -7.99 -29.75
N GLY A 639 36.28 -7.80 -28.44
CA GLY A 639 35.78 -8.83 -27.51
C GLY A 639 36.84 -9.82 -27.01
N PHE A 640 38.01 -9.89 -27.62
CA PHE A 640 39.14 -10.76 -27.20
C PHE A 640 39.84 -10.25 -25.93
N ILE A 641 40.74 -11.05 -25.34
CA ILE A 641 41.55 -10.63 -24.18
C ILE A 641 42.28 -9.32 -24.52
N ALA A 642 42.17 -8.34 -23.64
CA ALA A 642 42.77 -7.03 -23.86
C ALA A 642 44.30 -7.11 -23.83
N ALA A 643 44.94 -6.62 -24.89
CA ALA A 643 46.36 -6.33 -24.91
C ALA A 643 46.66 -4.94 -24.31
N GLU A 644 47.94 -4.62 -24.16
CA GLU A 644 48.37 -3.24 -23.84
C GLU A 644 47.89 -2.27 -24.94
N GLY A 645 47.43 -1.08 -24.54
CA GLY A 645 46.85 -0.09 -25.47
C GLY A 645 45.40 -0.36 -25.90
N CYS A 646 44.81 -1.51 -25.58
CA CYS A 646 43.39 -1.75 -25.86
C CYS A 646 42.49 -0.77 -25.09
N PRO A 647 41.37 -0.33 -25.71
CA PRO A 647 40.25 0.23 -24.96
C PRO A 647 39.58 -0.91 -24.18
N ALA A 648 40.11 -1.24 -23.01
CA ALA A 648 39.75 -2.44 -22.26
C ALA A 648 38.64 -2.21 -21.23
N THR A 649 37.95 -3.29 -20.85
CA THR A 649 37.14 -3.36 -19.64
C THR A 649 37.12 -4.77 -19.07
N THR A 650 36.70 -4.92 -17.81
CA THR A 650 36.52 -6.22 -17.17
C THR A 650 35.04 -6.63 -17.24
N LEU A 651 34.78 -7.85 -17.68
CA LEU A 651 33.47 -8.49 -17.65
C LEU A 651 33.51 -9.75 -16.79
N LEU A 652 32.36 -10.11 -16.24
CA LEU A 652 32.14 -11.42 -15.63
C LEU A 652 31.48 -12.33 -16.67
N MET A 653 32.12 -13.44 -16.98
CA MET A 653 31.67 -14.37 -18.02
C MET A 653 31.59 -15.77 -17.45
N ALA A 654 30.73 -16.62 -18.02
CA ALA A 654 30.70 -18.04 -17.67
C ALA A 654 32.10 -18.66 -17.77
N GLN A 655 32.50 -19.42 -16.75
CA GLN A 655 33.81 -20.03 -16.64
C GLN A 655 34.08 -20.96 -17.83
N GLY A 656 35.26 -20.81 -18.44
CA GLY A 656 35.66 -21.60 -19.61
C GLY A 656 35.00 -21.17 -20.92
N ARG A 657 34.24 -20.07 -20.91
CA ARG A 657 33.60 -19.48 -22.11
C ARG A 657 34.24 -18.18 -22.55
N ALA A 658 35.22 -17.68 -21.80
CA ALA A 658 36.01 -16.52 -22.16
C ALA A 658 36.90 -16.79 -23.38
N PRO A 659 37.15 -15.80 -24.25
CA PRO A 659 38.18 -15.88 -25.28
C PRO A 659 39.53 -16.19 -24.63
N THR A 660 40.33 -17.01 -25.29
CA THR A 660 41.66 -17.42 -24.82
C THR A 660 42.79 -16.67 -25.52
N SER A 661 42.48 -16.06 -26.67
CA SER A 661 43.44 -15.33 -27.47
C SER A 661 43.45 -13.81 -27.18
N VAL A 662 44.64 -13.22 -27.32
CA VAL A 662 44.87 -11.79 -27.14
C VAL A 662 44.37 -11.03 -28.37
N CYS A 663 43.80 -9.85 -28.13
CA CYS A 663 43.21 -8.97 -29.14
C CYS A 663 44.14 -8.79 -30.36
N PRO A 664 43.74 -9.26 -31.56
CA PRO A 664 44.59 -9.22 -32.75
C PRO A 664 44.87 -7.79 -33.25
N TRP A 665 44.11 -6.80 -32.78
CA TRP A 665 44.21 -5.41 -33.23
C TRP A 665 45.18 -4.57 -32.42
N HIS A 666 45.60 -5.06 -31.25
CA HIS A 666 46.47 -4.30 -30.34
C HIS A 666 47.68 -5.16 -29.93
N GLY A 667 48.24 -5.92 -30.87
CA GLY A 667 49.47 -6.71 -30.66
C GLY A 667 49.27 -8.21 -30.46
N GLY A 668 48.03 -8.71 -30.48
CA GLY A 668 47.74 -10.15 -30.56
C GLY A 668 47.92 -10.73 -31.97
N SER A 669 47.89 -12.06 -32.08
CA SER A 669 48.01 -12.76 -33.36
C SER A 669 46.64 -13.05 -33.99
N LEU A 670 46.47 -12.69 -35.28
CA LEU A 670 45.28 -13.03 -36.05
C LEU A 670 45.11 -14.56 -36.22
N SER A 671 46.20 -15.30 -36.36
CA SER A 671 46.13 -16.77 -36.45
C SER A 671 45.68 -17.39 -35.13
N ALA A 672 46.13 -16.85 -33.99
CA ALA A 672 45.68 -17.28 -32.68
C ALA A 672 44.20 -16.94 -32.45
N ALA A 673 43.76 -15.74 -32.87
CA ALA A 673 42.36 -15.34 -32.79
C ALA A 673 41.43 -16.24 -33.62
N ARG A 674 41.87 -16.66 -34.82
CA ARG A 674 41.13 -17.59 -35.68
C ARG A 674 41.10 -19.04 -35.15
N ALA A 675 42.11 -19.43 -34.35
CA ALA A 675 42.22 -20.76 -33.76
C ALA A 675 41.59 -20.84 -32.35
N ASP A 676 41.05 -19.75 -31.82
CA ASP A 676 40.44 -19.70 -30.49
C ASP A 676 39.03 -20.31 -30.54
N ASP A 677 38.86 -21.48 -29.91
CA ASP A 677 37.56 -22.17 -29.81
C ASP A 677 36.49 -21.32 -29.11
N ASN A 678 36.92 -20.36 -28.28
CA ASN A 678 36.07 -19.40 -27.60
C ASN A 678 36.15 -18.00 -28.23
N ALA A 679 36.62 -17.86 -29.47
CA ALA A 679 36.60 -16.58 -30.17
C ALA A 679 35.20 -15.93 -30.07
N PRO A 680 35.12 -14.59 -29.88
CA PRO A 680 33.88 -13.86 -30.15
C PRO A 680 33.31 -14.24 -31.52
N GLN A 681 31.98 -14.23 -31.66
CA GLN A 681 31.31 -14.58 -32.93
C GLN A 681 30.40 -13.44 -33.38
N LEU A 682 30.24 -13.26 -34.70
CA LEU A 682 29.25 -12.33 -35.26
C LEU A 682 27.88 -13.01 -35.36
N LEU A 683 26.91 -12.48 -34.62
CA LEU A 683 25.52 -12.90 -34.67
C LEU A 683 24.77 -12.15 -35.77
N LEU A 684 24.28 -12.89 -36.76
CA LEU A 684 23.48 -12.34 -37.86
C LEU A 684 22.00 -12.69 -37.66
N ALA A 685 21.15 -11.67 -37.68
CA ALA A 685 19.70 -11.85 -37.65
C ALA A 685 19.20 -12.38 -39.01
N PRO A 686 17.99 -12.97 -39.09
CA PRO A 686 17.45 -13.45 -40.36
C PRO A 686 17.40 -12.39 -41.46
N ILE A 687 17.19 -11.12 -41.10
CA ILE A 687 17.15 -9.98 -42.03
C ILE A 687 18.52 -9.58 -42.58
N ASP A 688 19.62 -10.01 -41.95
CA ASP A 688 20.95 -9.62 -42.37
C ASP A 688 21.38 -10.47 -43.58
N ASP A 689 21.37 -9.85 -44.75
CA ASP A 689 21.93 -10.41 -45.98
C ASP A 689 23.45 -10.24 -46.04
N GLU A 690 24.08 -11.00 -46.94
CA GLU A 690 25.54 -11.03 -47.10
C GLU A 690 26.09 -9.65 -47.53
N ALA A 691 25.36 -8.92 -48.35
CA ALA A 691 25.76 -7.59 -48.80
C ALA A 691 25.82 -6.59 -47.63
N THR A 692 24.81 -6.62 -46.75
CA THR A 692 24.74 -5.80 -45.55
C THR A 692 25.80 -6.21 -44.55
N SER A 693 25.96 -7.51 -44.28
CA SER A 693 27.00 -7.98 -43.36
C SER A 693 28.39 -7.57 -43.84
N ASN A 694 28.72 -7.75 -45.13
CA ASN A 694 30.03 -7.41 -45.67
C ASN A 694 30.29 -5.90 -45.66
N LYS A 695 29.26 -5.08 -45.89
CA LYS A 695 29.36 -3.62 -45.86
C LYS A 695 29.66 -3.08 -44.47
N TYR A 696 29.08 -3.69 -43.44
CA TYR A 696 29.17 -3.24 -42.05
C TYR A 696 30.10 -4.09 -41.18
N ALA A 697 30.76 -5.10 -41.77
CA ALA A 697 31.72 -5.96 -41.08
C ALA A 697 32.89 -5.17 -40.51
N MET A 698 33.42 -5.69 -39.41
CA MET A 698 34.60 -5.16 -38.75
C MET A 698 35.84 -5.39 -39.63
N LYS A 699 36.49 -4.31 -40.11
CA LYS A 699 37.72 -4.39 -40.93
C LYS A 699 38.99 -4.24 -40.08
N LEU A 700 40.05 -4.95 -40.45
CA LEU A 700 41.36 -4.87 -39.79
C LEU A 700 41.99 -3.48 -39.94
N ALA A 701 42.75 -3.05 -38.93
CA ALA A 701 43.45 -1.76 -38.95
C ALA A 701 44.44 -1.69 -40.12
N GLY A 702 44.20 -0.79 -41.08
CA GLY A 702 45.04 -0.58 -42.27
C GLY A 702 44.32 -0.77 -43.62
N GLU A 703 43.07 -1.24 -43.63
CA GLU A 703 42.25 -1.31 -44.85
C GLU A 703 41.46 0.00 -45.05
N ASP A 704 41.83 0.76 -46.09
CA ASP A 704 41.31 2.10 -46.38
C ASP A 704 39.82 2.08 -46.81
N HIS A 705 39.08 3.16 -46.49
CA HIS A 705 37.62 3.26 -46.68
C HIS A 705 37.17 3.54 -48.12
N THR A 706 38.08 3.61 -49.11
CA THR A 706 37.83 4.34 -50.35
C THR A 706 37.79 3.53 -51.65
N GLN A 707 37.89 2.20 -51.62
CA GLN A 707 37.70 1.40 -52.85
C GLN A 707 36.58 0.36 -52.77
N PRO A 708 35.66 0.32 -53.75
CA PRO A 708 34.72 -0.78 -53.88
C PRO A 708 35.50 -2.04 -54.24
N GLN A 709 35.39 -3.09 -53.44
CA GLN A 709 35.98 -4.38 -53.78
C GLN A 709 35.23 -4.97 -54.98
N ASP A 710 36.02 -5.39 -55.96
CA ASP A 710 35.60 -6.13 -57.13
C ASP A 710 34.97 -7.48 -56.74
N ASN A 711 34.05 -7.97 -57.57
CA ASN A 711 33.21 -9.17 -57.38
C ASN A 711 33.99 -10.52 -57.40
N SER A 712 35.18 -10.58 -56.81
CA SER A 712 35.98 -11.80 -56.70
C SER A 712 35.82 -12.48 -55.33
N GLY A 713 34.59 -12.91 -55.00
CA GLY A 713 34.23 -14.13 -54.24
C GLY A 713 34.96 -14.62 -52.98
N GLN A 714 35.97 -13.94 -52.42
CA GLN A 714 36.67 -14.34 -51.19
C GLN A 714 37.08 -13.09 -50.41
N THR A 715 36.29 -12.76 -49.40
CA THR A 715 36.62 -11.72 -48.43
C THR A 715 37.54 -12.31 -47.35
N ASP A 716 38.82 -11.95 -47.37
CA ASP A 716 39.81 -12.27 -46.32
C ASP A 716 39.53 -11.56 -44.96
N SER A 717 38.33 -11.02 -44.76
CA SER A 717 38.08 -9.87 -43.88
C SER A 717 37.47 -10.15 -42.49
N ALA A 718 37.06 -11.39 -42.14
CA ALA A 718 36.49 -11.63 -40.81
C ALA A 718 37.51 -12.29 -39.85
N PRO A 719 37.94 -11.62 -38.77
CA PRO A 719 38.74 -12.25 -37.71
C PRO A 719 37.91 -13.18 -36.81
N ILE A 720 36.58 -13.18 -36.93
CA ILE A 720 35.67 -13.92 -36.06
C ILE A 720 34.65 -14.79 -36.82
N PRO A 721 34.24 -15.96 -36.27
CA PRO A 721 33.21 -16.81 -36.87
C PRO A 721 31.85 -16.11 -36.99
N GLN A 722 31.11 -16.37 -38.06
CA GLN A 722 29.74 -15.87 -38.24
C GLN A 722 28.71 -16.96 -37.89
N LYS A 723 27.65 -16.56 -37.19
CA LYS A 723 26.52 -17.43 -36.85
C LYS A 723 25.21 -16.74 -37.25
N LYS A 724 24.61 -17.22 -38.34
CA LYS A 724 23.29 -16.76 -38.80
C LYS A 724 22.18 -17.54 -38.12
N ALA A 725 21.24 -16.81 -37.51
CA ALA A 725 20.06 -17.42 -36.90
C ALA A 725 19.12 -17.96 -37.99
N ALA A 726 18.63 -19.19 -37.78
CA ALA A 726 17.57 -19.76 -38.62
C ALA A 726 16.27 -18.97 -38.45
N GLU A 727 15.51 -18.81 -39.53
CA GLU A 727 14.17 -18.24 -39.48
C GLU A 727 13.22 -19.27 -38.84
N LYS A 728 12.81 -19.03 -37.59
CA LYS A 728 12.06 -20.01 -36.80
C LYS A 728 10.53 -19.86 -36.93
N GLU A 729 10.03 -18.67 -37.27
CA GLU A 729 8.62 -18.31 -37.54
C GLU A 729 8.55 -16.87 -38.08
N PRO A 730 7.51 -16.47 -38.85
CA PRO A 730 7.40 -15.10 -39.34
C PRO A 730 7.29 -14.13 -38.17
N VAL A 731 8.32 -13.31 -38.02
CA VAL A 731 8.44 -12.38 -36.90
C VAL A 731 7.34 -11.33 -36.98
N LYS A 732 6.55 -11.20 -35.91
CA LYS A 732 5.50 -10.18 -35.86
C LYS A 732 6.13 -8.78 -35.82
N LEU A 733 5.75 -7.95 -36.78
CA LEU A 733 6.21 -6.58 -36.92
C LEU A 733 5.16 -5.62 -36.35
N PRO A 734 5.58 -4.49 -35.76
CA PRO A 734 4.63 -3.47 -35.29
C PRO A 734 3.88 -2.87 -36.49
N SER A 735 2.58 -2.57 -36.29
CA SER A 735 1.81 -1.81 -37.27
C SER A 735 2.26 -0.34 -37.30
N SER A 736 2.26 0.30 -38.46
CA SER A 736 2.70 1.70 -38.64
C SER A 736 1.89 2.76 -37.86
N SER A 737 0.79 2.38 -37.20
CA SER A 737 -0.15 3.31 -36.55
C SER A 737 -0.59 2.91 -35.13
N SER A 738 0.12 2.02 -34.44
CA SER A 738 -0.28 1.65 -33.08
C SER A 738 0.15 2.73 -32.09
N ASP A 739 -0.79 3.57 -31.65
CA ASP A 739 -0.63 4.36 -30.43
C ASP A 739 -0.37 3.39 -29.26
N PRO A 740 0.83 3.41 -28.66
CA PRO A 740 1.17 2.47 -27.60
C PRO A 740 0.34 2.69 -26.32
N TYR A 741 -0.26 3.86 -26.16
CA TYR A 741 -1.09 4.22 -25.02
C TYR A 741 -2.58 3.99 -25.27
N LYS A 742 -2.97 3.50 -26.45
CA LYS A 742 -4.37 3.20 -26.78
C LYS A 742 -5.03 2.21 -25.79
N LYS A 743 -4.22 1.35 -25.16
CA LYS A 743 -4.65 0.38 -24.15
C LYS A 743 -4.27 0.79 -22.71
N ASP A 744 -3.77 2.00 -22.50
CA ASP A 744 -3.36 2.46 -21.18
C ASP A 744 -4.60 2.67 -20.27
N PRO A 745 -4.74 1.89 -19.18
CA PRO A 745 -5.87 2.01 -18.27
C PRO A 745 -5.73 3.19 -17.29
N SER A 746 -4.60 3.92 -17.29
CA SER A 746 -4.17 4.80 -16.21
C SER A 746 -4.52 6.27 -16.40
N GLN A 747 -5.77 6.58 -16.81
CA GLN A 747 -6.23 7.97 -16.83
C GLN A 747 -6.34 8.52 -15.39
N GLN A 748 -5.64 9.63 -15.12
CA GLN A 748 -5.56 10.27 -13.80
C GLN A 748 -6.94 10.60 -13.21
N THR A 749 -7.89 11.03 -14.05
CA THR A 749 -9.28 11.36 -13.65
C THR A 749 -10.01 10.16 -13.04
N ASP A 750 -9.75 8.96 -13.56
CA ASP A 750 -10.39 7.74 -13.06
C ASP A 750 -9.77 7.30 -11.72
N MET A 751 -8.50 7.65 -11.49
CA MET A 751 -7.79 7.25 -10.27
C MET A 751 -8.12 8.13 -9.08
N GLU A 752 -8.35 9.42 -9.27
CA GLU A 752 -8.91 10.27 -8.22
C GLU A 752 -10.34 9.81 -7.88
N ALA A 753 -11.16 9.52 -8.89
CA ALA A 753 -12.51 8.98 -8.67
C ALA A 753 -12.46 7.63 -7.91
N LYS A 754 -11.56 6.72 -8.27
CA LYS A 754 -11.33 5.44 -7.57
C LYS A 754 -10.82 5.65 -6.14
N TYR A 755 -9.95 6.63 -5.90
CA TYR A 755 -9.50 6.97 -4.56
C TYR A 755 -10.69 7.43 -3.70
N GLN A 756 -11.53 8.33 -4.22
CA GLN A 756 -12.75 8.75 -3.56
C GLN A 756 -13.74 7.58 -3.37
N GLU A 757 -13.87 6.69 -4.35
CA GLU A 757 -14.69 5.47 -4.25
C GLU A 757 -14.19 4.53 -3.16
N LEU A 758 -12.87 4.32 -3.05
CA LEU A 758 -12.27 3.53 -1.99
C LEU A 758 -12.53 4.17 -0.62
N LEU A 759 -12.41 5.49 -0.50
CA LEU A 759 -12.75 6.19 0.74
C LEU A 759 -14.22 5.99 1.12
N ARG A 760 -15.16 6.07 0.17
CA ARG A 760 -16.59 5.78 0.42
C ARG A 760 -16.83 4.31 0.76
N LYS A 761 -16.22 3.38 0.01
CA LYS A 761 -16.35 1.93 0.22
C LYS A 761 -15.98 1.53 1.64
N TYR A 762 -14.99 2.19 2.23
CA TYR A 762 -14.54 1.94 3.60
C TYR A 762 -15.14 2.90 4.63
N ASN A 763 -16.19 3.66 4.28
CA ASN A 763 -16.88 4.62 5.15
C ASN A 763 -15.95 5.68 5.78
N ILE A 764 -14.90 6.10 5.06
CA ILE A 764 -13.96 7.13 5.48
C ILE A 764 -14.46 8.54 5.10
N ILE A 765 -15.24 8.63 4.03
CA ILE A 765 -16.00 9.82 3.60
C ILE A 765 -17.44 9.41 3.26
N GLU A 766 -18.36 10.39 3.27
CA GLU A 766 -19.79 10.19 2.92
C GLU A 766 -20.03 9.84 1.43
#